data_AF-A0A970CEC6-F1
#
_entry.id   AF-A0A970CEC6-F1
#
_cell.length_a   1.000
_cell.length_b   1.000
_cell.length_c   1.000
_cell.angle_alpha   90.00
_cell.angle_beta   90.00
_cell.angle_gamma   90.00
#
_symmetry.space_group_name_H-M   'P 1'
#
loop_
_entity.id
_entity.type
_entity.pdbx_description
1 polymer ?
#
loop_
_entity_poly.entity_id
_entity_poly.type
_entity_poly.pdbx_seq_one_letter_code
_entity_poly.pdbx_strand_id
1 'polypeptide(L)'
;MYVMSLACENARLSGTFRFSTLRGSNSIGKWNFLDGTEENRELLRLLVISCNSPRFWTSLPFPFDTLRDAGKGPLRVCHLRTLHDQTDIRGEPIRNVISGVWLDARGNVRSLSRAWAETFFEGAVLRNPAPKSVLRRDFLLAYGDDFSAHNGNDGFDFSDPLFRSRRFHSLFNALATLTDPSVFLGRLFHCGAKYKRQAPRHALERICSLMKKHFCIEIDHWLEMPCDGEREWQNLPPHLLMPFLPVLDAVRHVLDAFPKATRPLDLPGLILLDRPDRYCGDSILTAWLSFFDELFPNMQFFATIPERQQHSIPQELRQKELPLPVLRNMPLRRQSRCSSPDVLLIDVDSRLPNLALMKLSRYFKEQGRSVTLVRGVQKISSAREVYASCIFTFPASMRKMEELKGFYGEALQVGGSGVDLQRRLAADIEELLPDYDLYPELKDRAIGFLSRGCPFCCPFCIVPFKEGPPRQVSDLQSLMDDGRRMKLILLDDNLLSLPHADELLEEMAERGILVNFTQTLDLRFVTRRRAELLRRIGSSNTRFTRSNYYFSLNDTENLPMVREKYDLFRFSWRDNVEFICMYGYNTTLAEDVARFRFLRALPGAYVFTQRYRPVPGGPLPETSGFFEGDPDRLISELITIQFTQNMKSMETYYRWVSRFYAETFGQLHMPLVDTIFRYNRREKKGNYIATLAGVKG
;
A
#
# COMPACT_ATOMS: atom_id res chain seq x y z
N MET A 1 -12.33 10.45 11.83
CA MET A 1 -12.08 11.76 12.47
C MET A 1 -13.39 12.36 12.91
N TYR A 2 -13.48 12.81 14.16
CA TYR A 2 -14.54 13.73 14.60
C TYR A 2 -13.96 14.99 15.22
N VAL A 3 -14.52 16.15 14.87
CA VAL A 3 -14.15 17.45 15.42
C VAL A 3 -14.94 17.69 16.70
N MET A 4 -14.23 17.84 17.81
CA MET A 4 -14.78 18.06 19.16
C MET A 4 -14.88 19.55 19.50
N SER A 5 -13.93 20.33 19.01
CA SER A 5 -13.90 21.78 19.23
C SER A 5 -13.12 22.47 18.12
N LEU A 6 -13.53 23.70 17.81
CA LEU A 6 -12.83 24.65 16.95
C LEU A 6 -12.60 25.93 17.75
N ALA A 7 -11.39 26.45 17.69
CA ALA A 7 -11.03 27.74 18.25
C ALA A 7 -10.38 28.59 17.15
N CYS A 8 -10.76 29.86 17.09
CA CYS A 8 -10.31 30.78 16.08
C CYS A 8 -9.97 32.12 16.70
N GLU A 9 -8.86 32.72 16.28
CA GLU A 9 -8.50 34.11 16.53
C GLU A 9 -8.50 34.85 15.20
N ASN A 10 -9.19 36.00 15.18
CA ASN A 10 -9.17 36.96 14.09
C ASN A 10 -9.74 36.48 12.74
N ALA A 11 -10.85 35.71 12.78
CA ALA A 11 -11.69 35.53 11.60
C ALA A 11 -12.34 36.86 11.18
N ARG A 12 -12.56 37.05 9.87
CA ARG A 12 -13.06 38.33 9.35
C ARG A 12 -14.47 38.62 9.83
N LEU A 13 -15.37 37.65 9.72
CA LEU A 13 -16.79 37.82 10.05
C LEU A 13 -17.05 37.34 11.48
N SER A 14 -16.52 36.18 11.84
CA SER A 14 -16.78 35.51 13.12
C SER A 14 -15.90 36.01 14.27
N GLY A 15 -14.90 36.84 13.98
CA GLY A 15 -13.97 37.38 14.98
C GLY A 15 -13.16 36.30 15.71
N THR A 16 -13.04 36.45 17.02
CA THR A 16 -12.41 35.46 17.91
C THR A 16 -13.51 34.65 18.59
N PHE A 17 -13.49 33.33 18.43
CA PHE A 17 -14.52 32.45 18.96
C PHE A 17 -13.99 31.07 19.33
N ARG A 18 -14.76 30.37 20.16
CA ARG A 18 -14.58 28.96 20.46
C ARG A 18 -15.93 28.26 20.36
N PHE A 19 -15.96 27.16 19.62
CA PHE A 19 -17.13 26.32 19.44
C PHE A 19 -16.82 24.88 19.86
N SER A 20 -17.79 24.18 20.43
CA SER A 20 -17.68 22.77 20.80
C SER A 20 -18.90 21.99 20.32
N THR A 21 -18.64 20.77 19.86
CA THR A 21 -19.66 19.80 19.44
C THR A 21 -19.96 18.76 20.51
N LEU A 22 -19.29 18.84 21.67
CA LEU A 22 -19.45 17.87 22.76
C LEU A 22 -20.87 17.96 23.33
N ARG A 23 -21.53 16.80 23.47
CA ARG A 23 -22.84 16.67 24.12
C ARG A 23 -22.75 15.97 25.48
N GLY A 24 -21.52 15.71 25.94
CA GLY A 24 -21.19 15.09 27.21
C GLY A 24 -19.70 14.77 27.26
N SER A 25 -19.28 13.88 28.18
CA SER A 25 -17.87 13.46 28.30
C SER A 25 -17.43 12.49 27.20
N ASN A 26 -18.35 11.72 26.63
CA ASN A 26 -18.06 10.59 25.73
C ASN A 26 -18.81 10.65 24.39
N SER A 27 -19.38 11.79 24.02
CA SER A 27 -20.15 11.94 22.79
C SER A 27 -20.08 13.35 22.21
N ILE A 28 -20.36 13.44 20.91
CA ILE A 28 -20.51 14.68 20.16
C ILE A 28 -21.86 14.69 19.44
N GLY A 29 -22.35 15.88 19.08
CA GLY A 29 -23.48 16.01 18.16
C GLY A 29 -23.12 15.43 16.79
N LYS A 30 -23.97 14.50 16.30
CA LYS A 30 -23.87 13.99 14.94
C LYS A 30 -24.14 15.11 13.94
N TRP A 31 -25.25 15.84 14.14
CA TRP A 31 -25.59 17.02 13.36
C TRP A 31 -25.34 18.29 14.17
N ASN A 32 -24.65 19.24 13.53
CA ASN A 32 -24.37 20.56 14.07
C ASN A 32 -24.99 21.59 13.10
N PHE A 33 -26.28 21.88 13.33
CA PHE A 33 -27.01 22.87 12.54
C PHE A 33 -26.61 24.27 12.99
N LEU A 34 -26.16 25.06 12.02
CA LEU A 34 -25.78 26.46 12.18
C LEU A 34 -26.79 27.31 11.42
N ASP A 35 -27.00 28.56 11.83
CA ASP A 35 -27.80 29.48 11.03
C ASP A 35 -27.15 29.73 9.65
N GLY A 36 -27.93 30.23 8.70
CA GLY A 36 -27.48 30.48 7.33
C GLY A 36 -26.68 31.77 7.12
N THR A 37 -26.10 32.36 8.16
CA THR A 37 -25.37 33.62 8.11
C THR A 37 -23.99 33.48 7.46
N GLU A 38 -23.41 34.59 6.97
CA GLU A 38 -22.09 34.58 6.36
C GLU A 38 -20.98 34.22 7.38
N GLU A 39 -21.17 34.54 8.66
CA GLU A 39 -20.32 34.13 9.78
C GLU A 39 -20.25 32.60 9.88
N ASN A 40 -21.38 31.90 9.86
CA ASN A 40 -21.40 30.45 9.94
C ASN A 40 -20.93 29.77 8.64
N ARG A 41 -21.07 30.42 7.49
CA ARG A 41 -20.43 29.98 6.23
C ARG A 41 -18.91 30.12 6.29
N GLU A 42 -18.40 31.21 6.88
CA GLU A 42 -16.98 31.37 7.18
C GLU A 42 -16.49 30.24 8.10
N LEU A 43 -17.26 29.87 9.13
CA LEU A 43 -16.92 28.75 10.02
C LEU A 43 -16.73 27.43 9.26
N LEU A 44 -17.59 27.09 8.29
CA LEU A 44 -17.40 25.89 7.45
C LEU A 44 -16.06 25.94 6.71
N ARG A 45 -15.69 27.10 6.14
CA ARG A 45 -14.41 27.29 5.45
C ARG A 45 -13.23 27.16 6.44
N LEU A 46 -13.34 27.73 7.64
CA LEU A 46 -12.35 27.62 8.72
C LEU A 46 -12.13 26.15 9.16
N LEU A 47 -13.20 25.35 9.22
CA LEU A 47 -13.12 23.91 9.46
C LEU A 47 -12.31 23.21 8.37
N VAL A 48 -12.62 23.45 7.09
CA VAL A 48 -11.87 22.83 5.99
C VAL A 48 -10.39 23.19 6.06
N ILE A 49 -10.05 24.48 6.24
CA ILE A 49 -8.65 24.90 6.24
C ILE A 49 -7.86 24.32 7.41
N SER A 50 -8.47 24.23 8.61
CA SER A 50 -7.79 23.65 9.76
C SER A 50 -7.58 22.13 9.62
N CYS A 51 -8.42 21.45 8.84
CA CYS A 51 -8.40 20.00 8.64
C CYS A 51 -7.50 19.51 7.50
N ASN A 52 -6.87 20.40 6.72
CA ASN A 52 -5.96 19.97 5.64
C ASN A 52 -4.62 20.71 5.65
N SER A 53 -3.70 20.24 4.80
CA SER A 53 -2.35 20.79 4.69
C SER A 53 -2.35 22.14 3.94
N PRO A 54 -1.50 23.10 4.33
CA PRO A 54 -1.25 24.34 3.60
C PRO A 54 -1.11 24.23 2.08
N ARG A 55 -0.58 23.09 1.61
CA ARG A 55 -0.35 22.81 0.20
C ARG A 55 -1.63 22.80 -0.66
N PHE A 56 -2.80 22.49 -0.09
CA PHE A 56 -4.05 22.46 -0.87
C PHE A 56 -4.56 23.87 -1.18
N TRP A 57 -4.19 24.87 -0.39
CA TRP A 57 -4.74 26.23 -0.51
C TRP A 57 -4.24 26.94 -1.75
N THR A 58 -2.99 26.68 -2.17
CA THR A 58 -2.45 27.23 -3.42
C THR A 58 -3.15 26.69 -4.67
N SER A 59 -3.93 25.61 -4.56
CA SER A 59 -4.69 25.02 -5.67
C SER A 59 -6.16 25.46 -5.72
N LEU A 60 -6.67 26.10 -4.67
CA LEU A 60 -8.04 26.57 -4.64
C LEU A 60 -8.11 28.02 -5.16
N PRO A 61 -9.00 28.33 -6.11
CA PRO A 61 -9.20 29.69 -6.61
C PRO A 61 -10.04 30.51 -5.62
N PHE A 62 -9.56 30.63 -4.39
CA PHE A 62 -10.23 31.35 -3.30
C PHE A 62 -9.24 32.30 -2.61
N PRO A 63 -9.60 33.58 -2.43
CA PRO A 63 -8.70 34.56 -1.82
C PRO A 63 -8.67 34.36 -0.30
N PHE A 64 -7.82 33.45 0.21
CA PHE A 64 -7.78 33.08 1.63
C PHE A 64 -7.51 34.24 2.60
N ASP A 65 -6.87 35.32 2.15
CA ASP A 65 -6.71 36.54 2.97
C ASP A 65 -8.05 37.19 3.33
N THR A 66 -9.12 36.91 2.58
CA THR A 66 -10.47 37.37 2.90
C THR A 66 -11.10 36.69 4.12
N LEU A 67 -10.51 35.62 4.66
CA LEU A 67 -10.99 34.97 5.90
C LEU A 67 -10.47 35.65 7.17
N ARG A 68 -9.60 36.65 7.04
CA ARG A 68 -8.96 37.36 8.15
C ARG A 68 -9.37 38.82 8.17
N ASP A 69 -9.54 39.37 9.35
CA ASP A 69 -9.61 40.83 9.51
C ASP A 69 -8.19 41.40 9.41
N ALA A 70 -7.90 42.04 8.27
CA ALA A 70 -6.57 42.55 7.94
C ALA A 70 -6.03 43.54 8.99
N GLY A 71 -6.93 44.31 9.62
CA GLY A 71 -6.59 45.36 10.59
C GLY A 71 -6.25 44.85 11.98
N LYS A 72 -6.52 43.57 12.30
CA LYS A 72 -6.39 43.01 13.65
C LYS A 72 -5.26 41.98 13.80
N GLY A 73 -4.49 41.73 12.75
CA GLY A 73 -3.32 40.83 12.78
C GLY A 73 -3.55 39.49 12.09
N PRO A 74 -2.78 38.42 12.38
CA PRO A 74 -2.88 37.13 11.70
C PRO A 74 -4.15 36.36 12.07
N LEU A 75 -4.63 35.48 11.17
CA LEU A 75 -5.71 34.53 11.47
C LEU A 75 -5.10 33.23 11.99
N ARG A 76 -5.63 32.70 13.10
CA ARG A 76 -5.23 31.41 13.67
C ARG A 76 -6.46 30.55 13.88
N VAL A 77 -6.41 29.33 13.35
CA VAL A 77 -7.50 28.37 13.49
C VAL A 77 -6.94 27.08 14.04
N CYS A 78 -7.49 26.59 15.14
CA CYS A 78 -7.11 25.33 15.77
C CYS A 78 -8.35 24.48 16.03
N HIS A 79 -8.33 23.21 15.64
CA HIS A 79 -9.37 22.26 16.00
C HIS A 79 -8.81 21.13 16.86
N LEU A 80 -9.64 20.67 17.80
CA LEU A 80 -9.46 19.44 18.56
C LEU A 80 -10.29 18.34 17.90
N ARG A 81 -9.65 17.21 17.60
CA ARG A 81 -10.32 16.03 17.04
C ARG A 81 -9.94 14.75 17.74
N THR A 82 -10.82 13.77 17.61
CA THR A 82 -10.52 12.38 17.97
C THR A 82 -10.19 11.55 16.72
N LEU A 83 -9.22 10.66 16.87
CA LEU A 83 -8.74 9.72 15.87
C LEU A 83 -9.43 8.37 16.07
N HIS A 84 -9.77 7.71 14.95
CA HIS A 84 -10.39 6.39 14.99
C HIS A 84 -9.45 5.33 14.44
N ASP A 85 -9.35 4.19 15.10
CA ASP A 85 -8.50 3.08 14.67
C ASP A 85 -8.88 2.55 13.27
N GLN A 86 -10.14 2.72 12.88
CA GLN A 86 -10.63 2.29 11.57
C GLN A 86 -10.16 3.20 10.42
N THR A 87 -9.90 4.49 10.69
CA THR A 87 -9.62 5.50 9.64
C THR A 87 -8.23 6.10 9.74
N ASP A 88 -7.71 6.30 10.96
CA ASP A 88 -6.57 7.16 11.24
C ASP A 88 -5.35 6.41 11.82
N ILE A 89 -5.51 5.34 12.61
CA ILE A 89 -4.42 4.70 13.36
C ILE A 89 -4.40 3.16 13.27
N ARG A 90 -3.21 2.56 13.16
CA ARG A 90 -2.92 1.23 13.72
C ARG A 90 -1.83 1.38 14.78
N GLY A 91 -2.16 1.16 16.06
CA GLY A 91 -1.16 0.94 17.11
C GLY A 91 -0.61 2.16 17.87
N GLU A 92 -1.27 3.32 17.85
CA GLU A 92 -0.89 4.47 18.70
C GLU A 92 -1.88 4.64 19.88
N PRO A 93 -1.40 4.96 21.10
CA PRO A 93 -2.24 5.15 22.28
C PRO A 93 -2.95 6.51 22.33
N ILE A 94 -2.58 7.46 21.45
CA ILE A 94 -3.07 8.84 21.46
C ILE A 94 -4.29 8.95 20.53
N ARG A 95 -5.47 9.25 21.09
CA ARG A 95 -6.70 9.44 20.31
C ARG A 95 -7.08 10.89 20.07
N ASN A 96 -6.86 11.79 21.02
CA ASN A 96 -7.22 13.20 20.84
C ASN A 96 -6.00 14.00 20.41
N VAL A 97 -6.12 14.69 19.28
CA VAL A 97 -5.05 15.50 18.69
C VAL A 97 -5.59 16.84 18.24
N ILE A 98 -4.70 17.82 18.22
CA ILE A 98 -4.99 19.14 17.69
C ILE A 98 -4.28 19.38 16.38
N SER A 99 -4.87 20.21 15.55
CA SER A 99 -4.24 20.73 14.33
C SER A 99 -4.80 22.08 13.99
N GLY A 100 -4.07 22.78 13.16
CA GLY A 100 -4.52 24.09 12.76
C GLY A 100 -3.71 24.68 11.63
N VAL A 101 -4.15 25.87 11.27
CA VAL A 101 -3.49 26.72 10.29
C VAL A 101 -3.29 28.11 10.86
N TRP A 102 -2.26 28.76 10.36
CA TRP A 102 -1.92 30.13 10.63
C TRP A 102 -1.79 30.86 9.30
N LEU A 103 -2.55 31.93 9.14
CA LEU A 103 -2.48 32.83 8.00
C LEU A 103 -1.82 34.13 8.46
N ASP A 104 -0.63 34.40 7.93
CA ASP A 104 0.13 35.58 8.29
C ASP A 104 -0.41 36.87 7.66
N ALA A 105 0.09 38.02 8.09
CA ALA A 105 -0.35 39.33 7.60
C ALA A 105 -0.05 39.57 6.10
N ARG A 106 0.76 38.70 5.48
CA ARG A 106 1.09 38.75 4.05
C ARG A 106 0.24 37.75 3.25
N GLY A 107 -0.73 37.09 3.87
CA GLY A 107 -1.61 36.11 3.23
C GLY A 107 -0.99 34.72 3.09
N ASN A 108 0.16 34.41 3.70
CA ASN A 108 0.73 33.07 3.62
C ASN A 108 0.11 32.13 4.65
N VAL A 109 -0.40 30.99 4.19
CA VAL A 109 -0.92 29.93 5.06
C VAL A 109 0.20 28.97 5.46
N ARG A 110 0.33 28.68 6.76
CA ARG A 110 1.23 27.68 7.33
C ARG A 110 0.49 26.79 8.31
N SER A 111 1.07 25.63 8.60
CA SER A 111 0.55 24.78 9.67
C SER A 111 0.79 25.43 11.03
N LEU A 112 -0.12 25.21 11.98
CA LEU A 112 0.01 25.74 13.33
C LEU A 112 1.26 25.18 14.04
N SER A 113 1.98 26.04 14.76
CA SER A 113 3.13 25.64 15.58
C SER A 113 2.69 25.08 16.94
N ARG A 114 3.56 24.33 17.63
CA ARG A 114 3.27 23.80 18.97
C ARG A 114 2.99 24.89 19.99
N ALA A 115 3.80 25.95 19.99
CA ALA A 115 3.64 27.08 20.90
C ALA A 115 2.25 27.73 20.81
N TRP A 116 1.69 27.84 19.60
CA TRP A 116 0.33 28.36 19.41
C TRP A 116 -0.74 27.31 19.66
N ALA A 117 -0.45 26.04 19.42
CA ALA A 117 -1.39 24.97 19.71
C ALA A 117 -1.70 24.89 21.22
N GLU A 118 -0.68 25.13 22.06
CA GLU A 118 -0.78 25.19 23.52
C GLU A 118 -1.63 26.38 24.03
N THR A 119 -1.72 27.49 23.29
CA THR A 119 -2.58 28.63 23.67
C THR A 119 -4.07 28.34 23.49
N PHE A 120 -4.43 27.42 22.58
CA PHE A 120 -5.82 27.00 22.36
C PHE A 120 -6.21 25.79 23.21
N PHE A 121 -5.33 24.80 23.29
CA PHE A 121 -5.57 23.53 23.97
C PHE A 121 -4.30 23.09 24.71
N GLU A 122 -4.20 23.44 25.99
CA GLU A 122 -3.07 23.09 26.84
C GLU A 122 -2.88 21.57 26.94
N GLY A 123 -1.63 21.10 26.86
CA GLY A 123 -1.27 19.68 26.99
C GLY A 123 -1.69 18.77 25.83
N ALA A 124 -2.32 19.31 24.77
CA ALA A 124 -2.79 18.51 23.64
C ALA A 124 -1.68 18.17 22.63
N VAL A 125 -1.80 17.01 21.99
CA VAL A 125 -0.81 16.50 21.02
C VAL A 125 -1.05 17.13 19.65
N LEU A 126 -0.08 17.94 19.17
CA LEU A 126 -0.13 18.53 17.83
C LEU A 126 0.12 17.48 16.75
N ARG A 127 -0.81 17.36 15.79
CA ARG A 127 -0.72 16.41 14.66
C ARG A 127 -1.24 16.98 13.34
N ASN A 128 -0.55 17.98 12.81
CA ASN A 128 -0.96 18.65 11.56
C ASN A 128 -1.14 17.68 10.37
N PRO A 129 -2.12 17.94 9.48
CA PRO A 129 -2.32 17.15 8.26
C PRO A 129 -1.11 17.25 7.33
N ALA A 130 -0.67 16.10 6.80
CA ALA A 130 0.41 16.04 5.82
C ALA A 130 -0.14 16.02 4.38
N PRO A 131 0.52 16.66 3.42
CA PRO A 131 0.06 16.69 2.02
C PRO A 131 0.08 15.29 1.39
N LYS A 132 1.03 14.44 1.78
CA LYS A 132 1.16 13.04 1.32
C LYS A 132 0.33 12.04 2.13
N SER A 133 -0.67 12.50 2.87
CA SER A 133 -1.54 11.62 3.65
C SER A 133 -2.36 10.71 2.75
N VAL A 134 -2.55 9.46 3.17
CA VAL A 134 -3.46 8.53 2.48
C VAL A 134 -4.88 9.07 2.50
N LEU A 135 -5.66 8.79 1.45
CA LEU A 135 -7.03 9.31 1.27
C LEU A 135 -7.96 9.12 2.48
N ARG A 136 -7.79 8.04 3.25
CA ARG A 136 -8.60 7.76 4.45
C ARG A 136 -8.34 8.66 5.66
N ARG A 137 -7.14 9.25 5.75
CA ARG A 137 -6.72 9.98 6.95
C ARG A 137 -7.39 11.34 7.00
N ASP A 138 -7.92 11.71 8.16
CA ASP A 138 -8.62 12.98 8.37
C ASP A 138 -9.72 13.16 7.29
N PHE A 139 -10.54 12.13 7.06
CA PHE A 139 -11.53 12.12 5.98
C PHE A 139 -12.60 13.20 6.20
N LEU A 140 -12.65 14.15 5.28
CA LEU A 140 -13.54 15.31 5.27
C LEU A 140 -14.09 15.51 3.85
N LEU A 141 -15.38 15.77 3.75
CA LEU A 141 -16.07 16.29 2.56
C LEU A 141 -16.71 17.64 2.88
N ALA A 142 -16.77 18.55 1.91
CA ALA A 142 -17.45 19.82 2.05
C ALA A 142 -18.10 20.25 0.74
N TYR A 143 -19.37 20.63 0.83
CA TYR A 143 -20.18 21.01 -0.32
C TYR A 143 -20.64 22.46 -0.17
N GLY A 144 -20.47 23.24 -1.23
CA GLY A 144 -21.04 24.58 -1.37
C GLY A 144 -22.56 24.54 -1.60
N ASP A 145 -23.16 25.71 -1.73
CA ASP A 145 -24.58 25.89 -2.00
C ASP A 145 -24.94 25.96 -3.49
N ASP A 146 -23.91 25.99 -4.34
CA ASP A 146 -24.00 25.97 -5.79
C ASP A 146 -22.90 25.08 -6.38
N PHE A 147 -23.26 24.24 -7.35
CA PHE A 147 -22.38 23.30 -8.02
C PHE A 147 -23.07 22.66 -9.23
N SER A 148 -22.30 22.05 -10.12
CA SER A 148 -22.81 21.28 -11.26
C SER A 148 -22.19 19.89 -11.34
N ALA A 149 -22.79 18.98 -12.10
CA ALA A 149 -22.19 17.69 -12.38
C ALA A 149 -21.06 17.82 -13.42
N HIS A 150 -19.99 17.05 -13.25
CA HIS A 150 -19.01 16.83 -14.30
C HIS A 150 -19.66 16.13 -15.51
N ASN A 151 -19.10 16.27 -16.71
CA ASN A 151 -19.61 15.68 -17.95
C ASN A 151 -18.59 14.74 -18.59
N GLY A 152 -19.00 13.51 -18.92
CA GLY A 152 -18.27 12.57 -19.78
C GLY A 152 -17.18 11.75 -19.08
N ASN A 153 -16.92 12.01 -17.79
CA ASN A 153 -16.12 11.15 -16.92
C ASN A 153 -16.46 11.42 -15.45
N ASP A 154 -16.13 10.48 -14.55
CA ASP A 154 -16.45 10.60 -13.12
C ASP A 154 -15.62 11.66 -12.38
N GLY A 155 -14.71 12.39 -13.05
CA GLY A 155 -13.83 13.40 -12.46
C GLY A 155 -12.64 12.83 -11.67
N PHE A 156 -12.40 11.51 -11.70
CA PHE A 156 -11.39 10.82 -10.87
C PHE A 156 -10.28 10.14 -11.68
N ASP A 157 -9.43 10.93 -12.34
CA ASP A 157 -8.27 10.44 -13.10
C ASP A 157 -6.99 10.27 -12.24
N PHE A 158 -7.01 10.78 -11.00
CA PHE A 158 -5.90 10.83 -10.03
C PHE A 158 -4.59 11.39 -10.58
N SER A 159 -4.61 12.14 -11.68
CA SER A 159 -3.41 12.72 -12.28
C SER A 159 -2.91 13.94 -11.50
N ASP A 160 -3.78 14.58 -10.73
CA ASP A 160 -3.47 15.70 -9.86
C ASP A 160 -2.89 15.23 -8.50
N PRO A 161 -1.66 15.63 -8.10
CA PRO A 161 -1.12 15.32 -6.76
C PRO A 161 -1.95 15.94 -5.62
N LEU A 162 -2.72 16.99 -5.90
CA LEU A 162 -3.62 17.66 -4.97
C LEU A 162 -5.07 17.19 -5.08
N PHE A 163 -5.34 16.11 -5.81
CA PHE A 163 -6.68 15.54 -6.06
C PHE A 163 -7.61 15.50 -4.83
N ARG A 164 -7.06 15.31 -3.62
CA ARG A 164 -7.83 15.35 -2.36
C ARG A 164 -8.62 16.66 -2.17
N SER A 165 -8.18 17.78 -2.76
CA SER A 165 -8.88 19.07 -2.72
C SER A 165 -10.30 19.01 -3.31
N ARG A 166 -10.55 18.11 -4.27
CA ARG A 166 -11.88 17.92 -4.87
C ARG A 166 -12.97 17.66 -3.84
N ARG A 167 -12.64 17.03 -2.71
CA ARG A 167 -13.56 16.75 -1.60
C ARG A 167 -14.22 17.98 -1.00
N PHE A 168 -13.62 19.15 -1.17
CA PHE A 168 -14.07 20.39 -0.56
C PHE A 168 -14.03 21.57 -1.53
N HIS A 169 -13.75 21.33 -2.82
CA HIS A 169 -13.55 22.40 -3.80
C HIS A 169 -14.84 23.23 -4.02
N SER A 170 -16.01 22.58 -4.02
CA SER A 170 -17.30 23.28 -4.22
C SER A 170 -17.67 24.25 -3.10
N LEU A 171 -17.14 24.06 -1.88
CA LEU A 171 -17.32 25.04 -0.81
C LEU A 171 -16.60 26.38 -1.10
N PHE A 172 -15.54 26.35 -1.90
CA PHE A 172 -14.70 27.51 -2.21
C PHE A 172 -14.90 28.07 -3.62
N ASN A 173 -15.56 27.33 -4.51
CA ASN A 173 -15.74 27.72 -5.90
C ASN A 173 -17.07 27.15 -6.43
N ALA A 174 -18.02 28.04 -6.75
CA ALA A 174 -19.31 27.64 -7.33
C ALA A 174 -19.19 26.98 -8.71
N LEU A 175 -18.11 27.25 -9.45
CA LEU A 175 -17.81 26.59 -10.73
C LEU A 175 -17.20 25.19 -10.55
N ALA A 176 -17.00 24.74 -9.30
CA ALA A 176 -16.56 23.38 -9.04
C ALA A 176 -17.61 22.37 -9.51
N THR A 177 -17.16 21.36 -10.23
CA THR A 177 -18.00 20.23 -10.60
C THR A 177 -17.87 19.10 -9.59
N LEU A 178 -19.00 18.44 -9.30
CA LEU A 178 -19.06 17.17 -8.58
C LEU A 178 -18.94 15.99 -9.55
N THR A 179 -18.83 14.78 -9.01
CA THR A 179 -18.81 13.53 -9.79
C THR A 179 -19.93 13.49 -10.84
N ASP A 180 -19.62 13.06 -12.07
CA ASP A 180 -20.63 12.73 -13.08
C ASP A 180 -21.47 11.55 -12.58
N PRO A 181 -22.77 11.75 -12.30
CA PRO A 181 -23.61 10.76 -11.67
C PRO A 181 -23.85 9.56 -12.57
N SER A 182 -24.04 9.76 -13.87
CA SER A 182 -24.29 8.71 -14.86
C SER A 182 -23.09 7.76 -14.97
N VAL A 183 -21.88 8.33 -15.10
CA VAL A 183 -20.64 7.55 -15.19
C VAL A 183 -20.38 6.79 -13.89
N PHE A 184 -20.60 7.43 -12.73
CA PHE A 184 -20.40 6.77 -11.46
C PHE A 184 -21.43 5.66 -11.20
N LEU A 185 -22.71 5.86 -11.52
CA LEU A 185 -23.74 4.82 -11.43
C LEU A 185 -23.38 3.62 -12.30
N GLY A 186 -22.97 3.84 -13.56
CA GLY A 186 -22.49 2.75 -14.42
C GLY A 186 -21.35 1.96 -13.80
N ARG A 187 -20.38 2.64 -13.16
CA ARG A 187 -19.30 1.98 -12.42
C ARG A 187 -19.80 1.24 -11.18
N LEU A 188 -20.78 1.81 -10.47
CA LEU A 188 -21.36 1.24 -9.27
C LEU A 188 -22.14 -0.04 -9.60
N PHE A 189 -22.96 -0.04 -10.65
CA PHE A 189 -23.66 -1.22 -11.18
C PHE A 189 -22.65 -2.28 -11.64
N HIS A 190 -21.63 -1.89 -12.40
CA HIS A 190 -20.59 -2.81 -12.84
C HIS A 190 -19.86 -3.49 -11.66
N CYS A 191 -19.50 -2.74 -10.62
CA CYS A 191 -18.76 -3.29 -9.49
C CYS A 191 -19.66 -4.02 -8.48
N GLY A 192 -20.82 -3.45 -8.16
CA GLY A 192 -21.72 -3.89 -7.09
C GLY A 192 -22.80 -4.87 -7.52
N ALA A 193 -23.38 -4.71 -8.71
CA ALA A 193 -24.39 -5.62 -9.26
C ALA A 193 -23.73 -6.77 -10.05
N LYS A 194 -22.93 -6.46 -11.09
CA LYS A 194 -22.31 -7.48 -11.96
C LYS A 194 -21.25 -8.32 -11.23
N TYR A 195 -20.26 -7.68 -10.59
CA TYR A 195 -19.17 -8.39 -9.92
C TYR A 195 -19.39 -8.63 -8.42
N LYS A 196 -20.51 -8.17 -7.86
CA LYS A 196 -20.88 -8.36 -6.44
C LYS A 196 -19.74 -8.00 -5.46
N ARG A 197 -18.96 -6.97 -5.77
CA ARG A 197 -17.91 -6.48 -4.86
C ARG A 197 -18.57 -5.90 -3.62
N GLN A 198 -18.16 -6.36 -2.45
CA GLN A 198 -18.84 -6.09 -1.17
C GLN A 198 -19.09 -4.59 -0.91
N ALA A 199 -18.07 -3.74 -1.03
CA ALA A 199 -18.21 -2.31 -0.74
C ALA A 199 -19.16 -1.55 -1.69
N PRO A 200 -18.98 -1.61 -3.03
CA PRO A 200 -19.93 -1.05 -4.00
C PRO A 200 -21.34 -1.61 -3.85
N ARG A 201 -21.47 -2.92 -3.58
CA ARG A 201 -22.76 -3.57 -3.38
C ARG A 201 -23.48 -3.06 -2.13
N HIS A 202 -22.78 -2.98 -1.00
CA HIS A 202 -23.30 -2.39 0.23
C HIS A 202 -23.78 -0.95 0.03
N ALA A 203 -23.08 -0.16 -0.79
CA ALA A 203 -23.52 1.19 -1.13
C ALA A 203 -24.82 1.19 -1.96
N LEU A 204 -24.93 0.33 -2.98
CA LEU A 204 -26.16 0.18 -3.77
C LEU A 204 -27.36 -0.28 -2.92
N GLU A 205 -27.18 -1.33 -2.12
CA GLU A 205 -28.26 -1.91 -1.29
C GLU A 205 -28.83 -0.84 -0.35
N ARG A 206 -27.96 -0.01 0.21
CA ARG A 206 -28.35 1.08 1.09
C ARG A 206 -29.01 2.24 0.36
N ILE A 207 -28.50 2.63 -0.81
CA ILE A 207 -29.15 3.63 -1.65
C ILE A 207 -30.58 3.17 -2.01
N CYS A 208 -30.76 1.94 -2.47
CA CYS A 208 -32.08 1.41 -2.85
C CYS A 208 -33.06 1.42 -1.67
N SER A 209 -32.62 0.88 -0.53
CA SER A 209 -33.43 0.84 0.69
C SER A 209 -33.83 2.24 1.18
N LEU A 210 -32.91 3.20 1.16
CA LEU A 210 -33.17 4.56 1.64
C LEU A 210 -33.98 5.39 0.65
N MET A 211 -33.84 5.17 -0.66
CA MET A 211 -34.68 5.81 -1.68
C MET A 211 -36.14 5.39 -1.53
N LYS A 212 -36.39 4.10 -1.30
CA LYS A 212 -37.73 3.59 -1.00
C LYS A 212 -38.29 4.19 0.30
N LYS A 213 -37.47 4.22 1.36
CA LYS A 213 -37.90 4.70 2.69
C LYS A 213 -38.24 6.19 2.73
N HIS A 214 -37.40 7.04 2.17
CA HIS A 214 -37.48 8.51 2.35
C HIS A 214 -38.14 9.23 1.19
N PHE A 215 -38.15 8.64 -0.01
CA PHE A 215 -38.69 9.27 -1.21
C PHE A 215 -39.78 8.44 -1.88
N CYS A 216 -40.12 7.26 -1.36
CA CYS A 216 -41.10 6.33 -1.97
C CYS A 216 -40.75 5.94 -3.42
N ILE A 217 -39.45 5.89 -3.74
CA ILE A 217 -38.94 5.54 -5.07
C ILE A 217 -38.32 4.15 -5.01
N GLU A 218 -38.90 3.22 -5.77
CA GLU A 218 -38.38 1.87 -5.88
C GLU A 218 -37.37 1.77 -7.02
N ILE A 219 -36.13 1.44 -6.66
CA ILE A 219 -35.00 1.28 -7.59
C ILE A 219 -34.26 -0.04 -7.30
N ASP A 220 -34.94 -1.03 -6.72
CA ASP A 220 -34.33 -2.32 -6.35
C ASP A 220 -33.72 -3.05 -7.56
N HIS A 221 -34.20 -2.76 -8.78
CA HIS A 221 -33.61 -3.27 -10.03
C HIS A 221 -32.16 -2.84 -10.23
N TRP A 222 -31.68 -1.76 -9.58
CA TRP A 222 -30.25 -1.35 -9.59
C TRP A 222 -29.31 -2.39 -8.98
N LEU A 223 -29.84 -3.34 -8.19
CA LEU A 223 -29.08 -4.46 -7.63
C LEU A 223 -28.87 -5.61 -8.61
N GLU A 224 -29.58 -5.58 -9.73
CA GLU A 224 -29.61 -6.60 -10.76
C GLU A 224 -28.96 -6.09 -12.06
N MET A 225 -28.75 -6.97 -13.04
CA MET A 225 -28.15 -6.61 -14.34
C MET A 225 -29.13 -6.97 -15.47
N PRO A 226 -29.16 -6.19 -16.57
CA PRO A 226 -28.33 -5.02 -16.88
C PRO A 226 -28.99 -3.67 -16.50
N CYS A 227 -28.19 -2.75 -15.94
CA CYS A 227 -28.56 -1.35 -15.76
C CYS A 227 -27.58 -0.43 -16.50
N ASP A 228 -28.10 0.66 -17.05
CA ASP A 228 -27.32 1.69 -17.73
C ASP A 228 -27.29 2.98 -16.89
N GLY A 229 -26.09 3.48 -16.59
CA GLY A 229 -25.92 4.60 -15.65
C GLY A 229 -26.59 5.90 -16.10
N GLU A 230 -26.57 6.19 -17.41
CA GLU A 230 -27.16 7.40 -17.97
C GLU A 230 -28.68 7.33 -17.97
N ARG A 231 -29.23 6.21 -18.43
CA ARG A 231 -30.68 5.96 -18.41
C ARG A 231 -31.24 6.01 -16.99
N GLU A 232 -30.59 5.34 -16.05
CA GLU A 232 -31.08 5.29 -14.66
C GLU A 232 -30.98 6.66 -13.97
N TRP A 233 -29.97 7.49 -14.30
CA TRP A 233 -29.89 8.87 -13.82
C TRP A 233 -31.03 9.73 -14.37
N GLN A 234 -31.31 9.65 -15.68
CA GLN A 234 -32.38 10.41 -16.34
C GLN A 234 -33.79 10.01 -15.87
N ASN A 235 -33.96 8.77 -15.43
CA ASN A 235 -35.24 8.27 -14.90
C ASN A 235 -35.55 8.73 -13.47
N LEU A 236 -34.57 9.28 -12.74
CA LEU A 236 -34.84 9.84 -11.42
C LEU A 236 -35.74 11.08 -11.52
N PRO A 237 -36.64 11.31 -10.55
CA PRO A 237 -37.48 12.49 -10.56
C PRO A 237 -36.66 13.79 -10.65
N PRO A 238 -37.03 14.76 -11.51
CA PRO A 238 -36.23 15.96 -11.76
C PRO A 238 -35.88 16.75 -10.49
N HIS A 239 -36.79 16.78 -9.51
CA HIS A 239 -36.58 17.47 -8.23
C HIS A 239 -35.53 16.80 -7.32
N LEU A 240 -35.10 15.57 -7.62
CA LEU A 240 -34.06 14.85 -6.87
C LEU A 240 -32.68 14.91 -7.54
N LEU A 241 -32.58 15.35 -8.79
CA LEU A 241 -31.29 15.34 -9.51
C LEU A 241 -30.24 16.21 -8.77
N MET A 242 -30.54 17.46 -8.46
CA MET A 242 -29.63 18.35 -7.72
C MET A 242 -29.32 17.85 -6.29
N PRO A 243 -30.30 17.46 -5.46
CA PRO A 243 -30.05 16.91 -4.13
C PRO A 243 -29.22 15.62 -4.12
N PHE A 244 -29.31 14.81 -5.18
CA PHE A 244 -28.64 13.50 -5.22
C PHE A 244 -27.20 13.57 -5.74
N LEU A 245 -26.78 14.69 -6.33
CA LEU A 245 -25.37 14.91 -6.71
C LEU A 245 -24.39 14.80 -5.53
N PRO A 246 -24.54 15.55 -4.42
CA PRO A 246 -23.64 15.41 -3.27
C PRO A 246 -23.75 14.02 -2.61
N VAL A 247 -24.87 13.31 -2.79
CA VAL A 247 -25.02 11.92 -2.35
C VAL A 247 -24.09 11.00 -3.10
N LEU A 248 -24.19 10.98 -4.42
CA LEU A 248 -23.36 10.12 -5.27
C LEU A 248 -21.88 10.49 -5.17
N ASP A 249 -21.57 11.78 -5.11
CA ASP A 249 -20.21 12.27 -4.93
C ASP A 249 -19.59 11.85 -3.57
N ALA A 250 -20.35 11.95 -2.47
CA ALA A 250 -19.89 11.50 -1.17
C ALA A 250 -19.64 9.99 -1.14
N VAL A 251 -20.55 9.19 -1.71
CA VAL A 251 -20.38 7.74 -1.85
C VAL A 251 -19.14 7.42 -2.68
N ARG A 252 -18.94 8.11 -3.81
CA ARG A 252 -17.76 7.97 -4.69
C ARG A 252 -16.46 8.21 -3.91
N HIS A 253 -16.38 9.30 -3.15
CA HIS A 253 -15.20 9.64 -2.36
C HIS A 253 -14.93 8.66 -1.20
N VAL A 254 -15.98 8.16 -0.54
CA VAL A 254 -15.86 7.18 0.54
C VAL A 254 -15.35 5.83 0.01
N LEU A 255 -15.90 5.33 -1.10
CA LEU A 255 -15.44 4.08 -1.72
C LEU A 255 -13.94 4.12 -2.08
N ASP A 256 -13.44 5.26 -2.56
CA ASP A 256 -12.03 5.44 -2.90
C ASP A 256 -11.11 5.65 -1.70
N ALA A 257 -11.59 6.33 -0.66
CA ALA A 257 -10.81 6.52 0.55
C ALA A 257 -10.58 5.20 1.29
N PHE A 258 -11.56 4.28 1.21
CA PHE A 258 -11.59 3.06 2.01
C PHE A 258 -11.76 1.79 1.15
N PRO A 259 -10.87 1.52 0.18
CA PRO A 259 -11.05 0.44 -0.81
C PRO A 259 -10.91 -0.98 -0.22
N LYS A 260 -10.51 -1.09 1.05
CA LYS A 260 -10.36 -2.36 1.78
C LYS A 260 -11.47 -2.60 2.81
N ALA A 261 -12.31 -1.60 3.08
CA ALA A 261 -13.41 -1.75 4.01
C ALA A 261 -14.57 -2.43 3.30
N THR A 262 -15.24 -3.37 3.97
CA THR A 262 -16.41 -4.06 3.43
C THR A 262 -17.66 -3.17 3.48
N ARG A 263 -17.76 -2.33 4.53
CA ARG A 263 -18.84 -1.38 4.78
C ARG A 263 -18.29 0.05 4.92
N PRO A 264 -17.78 0.64 3.83
CA PRO A 264 -17.04 1.91 3.91
C PRO A 264 -17.91 3.10 4.31
N LEU A 265 -19.22 3.08 4.00
CA LEU A 265 -20.17 4.13 4.41
C LEU A 265 -20.39 4.20 5.94
N ASP A 266 -20.04 3.13 6.67
CA ASP A 266 -20.12 3.07 8.13
C ASP A 266 -18.89 3.68 8.81
N LEU A 267 -17.90 4.13 8.05
CA LEU A 267 -16.66 4.65 8.63
C LEU A 267 -16.83 6.11 9.08
N PRO A 268 -16.11 6.51 10.15
CA PRO A 268 -16.21 7.86 10.70
C PRO A 268 -15.47 8.89 9.86
N GLY A 269 -16.00 10.11 9.85
CA GLY A 269 -15.44 11.26 9.14
C GLY A 269 -16.31 12.49 9.33
N LEU A 270 -16.05 13.53 8.53
CA LEU A 270 -16.70 14.82 8.61
C LEU A 270 -17.30 15.21 7.25
N ILE A 271 -18.54 15.68 7.24
CA ILE A 271 -19.21 16.23 6.07
C ILE A 271 -19.75 17.62 6.40
N LEU A 272 -19.40 18.61 5.59
CA LEU A 272 -19.84 19.99 5.72
C LEU A 272 -20.79 20.33 4.56
N LEU A 273 -21.93 20.97 4.87
CA LEU A 273 -22.98 21.29 3.90
C LEU A 273 -23.34 22.76 4.00
N ASP A 274 -22.97 23.55 2.99
CA ASP A 274 -23.40 24.94 2.91
C ASP A 274 -24.80 25.02 2.27
N ARG A 275 -25.78 25.53 3.02
CA ARG A 275 -27.16 25.79 2.57
C ARG A 275 -27.79 24.64 1.78
N PRO A 276 -27.91 23.41 2.35
CA PRO A 276 -28.60 22.31 1.69
C PRO A 276 -30.05 22.63 1.32
N ASP A 277 -30.67 23.60 1.97
CA ASP A 277 -31.99 24.12 1.61
C ASP A 277 -32.06 24.68 0.19
N ARG A 278 -30.96 25.19 -0.37
CA ARG A 278 -30.94 25.80 -1.71
C ARG A 278 -31.05 24.78 -2.83
N TYR A 279 -30.38 23.64 -2.71
CA TYR A 279 -30.42 22.57 -3.72
C TYR A 279 -31.43 21.47 -3.39
N CYS A 280 -31.91 21.37 -2.15
CA CYS A 280 -33.04 20.51 -1.80
C CYS A 280 -34.39 21.20 -2.07
N GLY A 281 -34.53 22.48 -1.74
CA GLY A 281 -35.83 23.10 -1.59
C GLY A 281 -36.55 22.66 -0.31
N ASP A 282 -37.55 23.45 0.10
CA ASP A 282 -38.22 23.30 1.40
C ASP A 282 -38.98 21.96 1.55
N SER A 283 -39.50 21.41 0.46
CA SER A 283 -40.39 20.24 0.49
C SER A 283 -39.67 18.92 0.76
N ILE A 284 -38.40 18.78 0.36
CA ILE A 284 -37.65 17.53 0.48
C ILE A 284 -36.47 17.60 1.46
N LEU A 285 -36.11 18.80 1.95
CA LEU A 285 -34.96 18.99 2.84
C LEU A 285 -34.96 18.03 4.03
N THR A 286 -36.09 17.88 4.73
CA THR A 286 -36.18 17.00 5.91
C THR A 286 -36.01 15.52 5.56
N ALA A 287 -36.62 15.06 4.46
CA ALA A 287 -36.46 13.69 3.97
C ALA A 287 -35.02 13.44 3.52
N TRP A 288 -34.40 14.41 2.85
CA TRP A 288 -33.02 14.36 2.39
C TRP A 288 -32.02 14.32 3.55
N LEU A 289 -32.20 15.15 4.60
CA LEU A 289 -31.36 15.10 5.80
C LEU A 289 -31.43 13.73 6.49
N SER A 290 -32.62 13.14 6.57
CA SER A 290 -32.83 11.81 7.16
C SER A 290 -32.21 10.71 6.30
N PHE A 291 -32.36 10.81 4.97
CA PHE A 291 -31.68 9.94 4.02
C PHE A 291 -30.16 10.00 4.18
N PHE A 292 -29.58 11.20 4.27
CA PHE A 292 -28.13 11.39 4.33
C PHE A 292 -27.54 10.94 5.67
N ASP A 293 -28.26 11.20 6.76
CA ASP A 293 -27.95 10.69 8.10
C ASP A 293 -27.87 9.15 8.12
N GLU A 294 -28.86 8.50 7.52
CA GLU A 294 -28.94 7.04 7.45
C GLU A 294 -28.03 6.45 6.37
N LEU A 295 -27.58 7.22 5.38
CA LEU A 295 -26.59 6.78 4.39
C LEU A 295 -25.16 6.76 4.98
N PHE A 296 -24.89 7.62 5.95
CA PHE A 296 -23.59 7.72 6.63
C PHE A 296 -23.79 7.74 8.16
N PRO A 297 -23.88 6.57 8.80
CA PRO A 297 -24.42 6.47 10.15
C PRO A 297 -23.46 7.06 11.19
N ASN A 298 -22.16 7.03 10.87
CA ASN A 298 -21.05 7.41 11.73
C ASN A 298 -20.31 8.64 11.20
N MET A 299 -20.84 9.38 10.23
CA MET A 299 -20.25 10.67 9.83
C MET A 299 -20.79 11.79 10.73
N GLN A 300 -19.91 12.72 11.11
CA GLN A 300 -20.29 13.97 11.73
C GLN A 300 -20.64 14.99 10.65
N PHE A 301 -21.69 15.76 10.88
CA PHE A 301 -22.24 16.74 9.96
C PHE A 301 -22.24 18.15 10.55
N PHE A 302 -21.93 19.12 9.69
CA PHE A 302 -22.23 20.53 9.90
C PHE A 302 -23.04 21.03 8.73
N ALA A 303 -24.13 21.74 9.00
CA ALA A 303 -24.99 22.28 7.95
C ALA A 303 -25.44 23.70 8.31
N THR A 304 -25.27 24.65 7.39
CA THR A 304 -25.82 26.00 7.52
C THR A 304 -27.25 25.98 6.97
N ILE A 305 -28.25 26.19 7.83
CA ILE A 305 -29.68 26.20 7.47
C ILE A 305 -30.32 27.45 8.07
N PRO A 306 -31.09 28.25 7.28
CA PRO A 306 -31.81 29.40 7.80
C PRO A 306 -32.67 29.08 9.03
N GLU A 307 -32.65 29.95 10.03
CA GLU A 307 -33.36 29.75 11.30
C GLU A 307 -34.85 29.42 11.11
N ARG A 308 -35.50 30.06 10.13
CA ARG A 308 -36.89 29.79 9.74
C ARG A 308 -37.16 28.32 9.38
N GLN A 309 -36.19 27.64 8.78
CA GLN A 309 -36.29 26.24 8.35
C GLN A 309 -35.73 25.28 9.40
N GLN A 310 -34.88 25.75 10.33
CA GLN A 310 -34.38 24.87 11.39
C GLN A 310 -35.51 24.27 12.22
N HIS A 311 -36.62 25.00 12.38
CA HIS A 311 -37.82 24.54 13.09
C HIS A 311 -38.46 23.29 12.47
N SER A 312 -38.35 23.06 11.16
CA SER A 312 -38.90 21.87 10.47
C SER A 312 -37.98 20.65 10.54
N ILE A 313 -36.75 20.80 11.04
CA ILE A 313 -35.81 19.68 11.19
C ILE A 313 -36.28 18.78 12.34
N PRO A 314 -36.42 17.46 12.15
CA PRO A 314 -36.83 16.53 13.19
C PRO A 314 -35.96 16.61 14.44
N GLN A 315 -36.59 16.58 15.62
CA GLN A 315 -35.90 16.63 16.91
C GLN A 315 -34.90 15.48 17.04
N GLU A 316 -35.22 14.30 16.51
CA GLU A 316 -34.34 13.12 16.47
C GLU A 316 -33.00 13.41 15.81
N LEU A 317 -32.97 14.18 14.72
CA LEU A 317 -31.72 14.56 14.05
C LEU A 317 -30.92 15.58 14.87
N ARG A 318 -31.60 16.58 15.47
CA ARG A 318 -30.95 17.63 16.27
C ARG A 318 -30.29 17.09 17.54
N GLN A 319 -30.88 16.05 18.13
CA GLN A 319 -30.40 15.42 19.36
C GLN A 319 -29.50 14.21 19.11
N LYS A 320 -29.28 13.83 17.84
CA LYS A 320 -28.49 12.64 17.51
C LYS A 320 -27.03 12.85 17.87
N GLU A 321 -26.44 11.84 18.50
CA GLU A 321 -25.05 11.86 18.96
C GLU A 321 -24.21 10.77 18.31
N LEU A 322 -22.89 11.01 18.25
CA LEU A 322 -21.89 10.02 17.89
C LEU A 322 -21.03 9.69 19.12
N PRO A 323 -20.83 8.40 19.43
CA PRO A 323 -19.96 8.01 20.53
C PRO A 323 -18.50 8.31 20.20
N LEU A 324 -17.79 8.90 21.16
CA LEU A 324 -16.35 9.04 21.10
C LEU A 324 -15.69 7.68 21.39
N PRO A 325 -14.58 7.34 20.71
CA PRO A 325 -13.96 6.03 20.84
C PRO A 325 -13.31 5.87 22.23
N VAL A 326 -13.85 4.98 23.07
CA VAL A 326 -13.39 4.69 24.46
C VAL A 326 -11.94 4.21 24.50
N LEU A 327 -11.10 4.86 25.32
CA LEU A 327 -9.72 4.43 25.60
C LEU A 327 -9.71 3.00 26.13
N ARG A 328 -9.37 2.02 25.28
CA ARG A 328 -8.90 0.74 25.79
C ARG A 328 -7.44 0.94 26.13
N ASN A 329 -7.12 0.89 27.42
CA ASN A 329 -5.75 0.69 27.88
C ASN A 329 -5.27 -0.64 27.28
N MET A 330 -4.70 -0.60 26.08
CA MET A 330 -3.87 -1.69 25.62
C MET A 330 -2.72 -1.75 26.63
N PRO A 331 -2.53 -2.87 27.34
CA PRO A 331 -1.37 -2.98 28.21
C PRO A 331 -0.17 -2.66 27.33
N LEU A 332 0.58 -1.60 27.70
CA LEU A 332 1.92 -1.41 27.20
C LEU A 332 2.56 -2.78 27.31
N ARG A 333 2.98 -3.34 26.17
CA ARG A 333 3.70 -4.61 26.15
C ARG A 333 4.86 -4.37 27.12
N ARG A 334 4.75 -4.90 28.35
CA ARG A 334 5.88 -4.93 29.28
C ARG A 334 6.94 -5.61 28.45
N GLN A 335 8.01 -4.88 28.12
CA GLN A 335 9.24 -5.53 27.75
C GLN A 335 9.48 -6.46 28.92
N SER A 336 9.26 -7.76 28.72
CA SER A 336 9.68 -8.75 29.68
C SER A 336 11.14 -8.42 29.93
N ARG A 337 11.50 -8.18 31.19
CA ARG A 337 12.89 -8.28 31.61
C ARG A 337 13.27 -9.74 31.34
N CYS A 338 13.62 -10.02 30.08
CA CYS A 338 14.29 -11.26 29.72
C CYS A 338 15.60 -11.20 30.48
N SER A 339 15.92 -12.26 31.20
CA SER A 339 17.30 -12.54 31.58
C SER A 339 18.18 -12.30 30.35
N SER A 340 19.22 -11.51 30.54
CA SER A 340 20.17 -11.16 29.48
C SER A 340 20.65 -12.44 28.78
N PRO A 341 20.48 -12.58 27.45
CA PRO A 341 20.92 -13.78 26.77
C PRO A 341 22.45 -13.83 26.72
N ASP A 342 23.02 -15.03 26.82
CA ASP A 342 24.46 -15.22 26.67
C ASP A 342 24.92 -14.90 25.24
N VAL A 343 24.08 -15.22 24.25
CA VAL A 343 24.32 -14.99 22.83
C VAL A 343 23.12 -14.30 22.17
N LEU A 344 23.40 -13.21 21.47
CA LEU A 344 22.44 -12.49 20.63
C LEU A 344 22.74 -12.72 19.16
N LEU A 345 21.78 -13.25 18.43
CA LEU A 345 21.81 -13.41 16.97
C LEU A 345 20.94 -12.33 16.32
N ILE A 346 21.47 -11.65 15.31
CA ILE A 346 20.80 -10.56 14.60
C ILE A 346 20.65 -10.92 13.12
N ASP A 347 19.40 -11.15 12.69
CA ASP A 347 19.05 -11.25 11.27
C ASP A 347 18.74 -9.87 10.70
N VAL A 348 19.64 -9.32 9.88
CA VAL A 348 19.63 -7.91 9.47
C VAL A 348 18.62 -7.64 8.36
N ASP A 349 18.57 -8.54 7.37
CA ASP A 349 17.85 -8.32 6.12
C ASP A 349 17.37 -9.58 5.38
N SER A 350 17.44 -10.77 6.01
CA SER A 350 17.00 -12.01 5.36
C SER A 350 15.47 -12.01 5.16
N ARG A 351 15.02 -12.56 4.01
CA ARG A 351 13.60 -12.87 3.76
C ARG A 351 13.25 -14.31 4.08
N LEU A 352 14.19 -15.22 3.84
CA LEU A 352 14.13 -16.59 4.30
C LEU A 352 14.85 -16.69 5.65
N PRO A 353 14.50 -17.67 6.50
CA PRO A 353 15.28 -18.04 7.67
C PRO A 353 16.77 -18.18 7.37
N ASN A 354 17.61 -17.61 8.22
CA ASN A 354 19.03 -17.53 7.98
C ASN A 354 19.74 -18.80 8.49
N LEU A 355 20.16 -19.66 7.56
CA LEU A 355 20.78 -20.96 7.86
C LEU A 355 22.03 -20.84 8.75
N ALA A 356 22.89 -19.84 8.51
CA ALA A 356 24.10 -19.65 9.30
C ALA A 356 23.79 -19.32 10.76
N LEU A 357 22.77 -18.49 11.00
CA LEU A 357 22.31 -18.18 12.35
C LEU A 357 21.65 -19.39 13.04
N MET A 358 20.95 -20.25 12.28
CA MET A 358 20.40 -21.50 12.82
C MET A 358 21.50 -22.44 13.32
N LYS A 359 22.59 -22.60 12.55
CA LYS A 359 23.74 -23.41 12.95
C LYS A 359 24.48 -22.83 14.16
N LEU A 360 24.70 -21.51 14.17
CA LEU A 360 25.26 -20.81 15.34
C LEU A 360 24.39 -21.00 16.61
N SER A 361 23.07 -20.91 16.47
CA SER A 361 22.16 -21.14 17.59
C SER A 361 22.28 -22.55 18.15
N ARG A 362 22.34 -23.56 17.27
CA ARG A 362 22.54 -24.97 17.66
C ARG A 362 23.84 -25.12 18.46
N TYR A 363 24.94 -24.62 17.91
CA TYR A 363 26.27 -24.69 18.53
C TYR A 363 26.29 -24.15 19.97
N PHE A 364 25.75 -22.95 20.18
CA PHE A 364 25.74 -22.35 21.52
C PHE A 364 24.75 -23.01 22.48
N LYS A 365 23.59 -23.46 21.98
CA LYS A 365 22.61 -24.19 22.81
C LYS A 365 23.16 -25.53 23.29
N GLU A 366 23.94 -26.25 22.46
CA GLU A 366 24.58 -27.50 22.85
C GLU A 366 25.62 -27.31 23.97
N GLN A 367 26.16 -26.10 24.13
CA GLN A 367 27.02 -25.71 25.26
C GLN A 367 26.23 -25.27 26.50
N GLY A 368 24.90 -25.36 26.48
CA GLY A 368 24.02 -24.91 27.56
C GLY A 368 23.85 -23.39 27.64
N ARG A 369 24.26 -22.64 26.60
CA ARG A 369 24.15 -21.17 26.57
C ARG A 369 22.77 -20.72 26.10
N SER A 370 22.28 -19.62 26.67
CA SER A 370 21.02 -19.01 26.25
C SER A 370 21.19 -18.19 24.95
N VAL A 371 20.37 -18.47 23.94
CA VAL A 371 20.43 -17.81 22.62
C VAL A 371 19.13 -17.05 22.34
N THR A 372 19.24 -15.81 21.87
CA THR A 372 18.09 -14.99 21.43
C THR A 372 18.29 -14.50 20.00
N LEU A 373 17.26 -14.64 19.14
CA LEU A 373 17.23 -14.04 17.82
C LEU A 373 16.47 -12.71 17.85
N VAL A 374 17.05 -11.68 17.24
CA VAL A 374 16.35 -10.44 16.90
C VAL A 374 16.44 -10.17 15.39
N ARG A 375 15.48 -9.41 14.86
CA ARG A 375 15.47 -8.98 13.46
C ARG A 375 15.59 -7.47 13.32
N GLY A 376 16.35 -7.03 12.32
CA GLY A 376 16.57 -5.61 12.06
C GLY A 376 17.60 -4.99 13.01
N VAL A 377 17.22 -3.89 13.68
CA VAL A 377 18.11 -3.07 14.54
C VAL A 377 17.66 -3.05 16.01
N GLN A 378 16.99 -4.11 16.47
CA GLN A 378 16.61 -4.19 17.89
C GLN A 378 17.86 -4.30 18.76
N LYS A 379 18.04 -3.32 19.65
CA LYS A 379 19.20 -3.19 20.53
C LYS A 379 18.89 -3.86 21.88
N ILE A 380 19.71 -4.83 22.28
CA ILE A 380 19.64 -5.48 23.59
C ILE A 380 21.00 -5.23 24.26
N SER A 381 21.02 -4.35 25.27
CA SER A 381 22.26 -3.82 25.87
C SER A 381 23.04 -4.80 26.75
N SER A 382 22.55 -6.02 26.96
CA SER A 382 23.08 -6.92 27.99
C SER A 382 23.60 -8.28 27.49
N ALA A 383 23.70 -8.47 26.16
CA ALA A 383 24.26 -9.69 25.59
C ALA A 383 25.80 -9.69 25.68
N ARG A 384 26.39 -10.85 26.00
CA ARG A 384 27.86 -11.00 26.11
C ARG A 384 28.53 -11.17 24.75
N GLU A 385 27.91 -11.95 23.86
CA GLU A 385 28.38 -12.16 22.49
C GLU A 385 27.27 -11.84 21.49
N VAL A 386 27.62 -11.10 20.43
CA VAL A 386 26.66 -10.61 19.44
C VAL A 386 27.10 -11.01 18.03
N TYR A 387 26.25 -11.73 17.32
CA TYR A 387 26.48 -12.14 15.94
C TYR A 387 25.41 -11.54 15.02
N ALA A 388 25.81 -10.91 13.92
CA ALA A 388 24.89 -10.38 12.92
C ALA A 388 25.15 -10.99 11.54
N SER A 389 24.09 -11.37 10.85
CA SER A 389 24.15 -11.83 9.46
C SER A 389 23.45 -10.84 8.54
N CYS A 390 24.19 -10.35 7.54
CA CYS A 390 23.71 -9.43 6.51
C CYS A 390 23.98 -10.01 5.13
N ILE A 391 22.91 -10.25 4.37
CA ILE A 391 22.97 -10.93 3.07
C ILE A 391 23.13 -9.94 1.92
N PHE A 392 22.53 -8.75 2.02
CA PHE A 392 22.48 -7.79 0.91
C PHE A 392 23.32 -6.55 1.15
N THR A 393 23.88 -6.00 0.07
CA THR A 393 24.63 -4.72 0.05
C THR A 393 23.73 -3.49 -0.14
N PHE A 394 22.43 -3.60 0.17
CA PHE A 394 21.52 -2.46 0.00
C PHE A 394 21.90 -1.31 0.93
N PRO A 395 21.75 -0.04 0.50
CA PRO A 395 22.04 1.11 1.37
C PRO A 395 21.27 1.07 2.70
N ALA A 396 20.04 0.54 2.68
CA ALA A 396 19.28 0.33 3.91
C ALA A 396 19.89 -0.74 4.82
N SER A 397 20.40 -1.85 4.28
CA SER A 397 21.12 -2.88 5.03
C SER A 397 22.42 -2.32 5.60
N MET A 398 23.20 -1.59 4.80
CA MET A 398 24.45 -0.97 5.25
C MET A 398 24.23 0.04 6.39
N ARG A 399 23.17 0.87 6.32
CA ARG A 399 22.82 1.76 7.44
C ARG A 399 22.47 1.03 8.73
N LYS A 400 21.73 -0.09 8.64
CA LYS A 400 21.45 -0.93 9.81
C LYS A 400 22.73 -1.52 10.39
N MET A 401 23.63 -1.98 9.52
CA MET A 401 24.93 -2.51 9.94
C MET A 401 25.77 -1.44 10.65
N GLU A 402 25.80 -0.21 10.14
CA GLU A 402 26.51 0.90 10.76
C GLU A 402 25.93 1.23 12.15
N GLU A 403 24.60 1.24 12.27
CA GLU A 403 23.93 1.43 13.56
C GLU A 403 24.26 0.32 14.57
N LEU A 404 24.35 -0.93 14.12
CA LEU A 404 24.72 -2.07 14.96
C LEU A 404 26.19 -1.97 15.40
N LYS A 405 27.10 -1.64 14.48
CA LYS A 405 28.53 -1.43 14.78
C LYS A 405 28.74 -0.32 15.80
N GLY A 406 28.07 0.83 15.60
CA GLY A 406 28.15 1.96 16.53
C GLY A 406 27.59 1.66 17.92
N PHE A 407 26.68 0.69 18.05
CA PHE A 407 26.09 0.32 19.34
C PHE A 407 26.86 -0.78 20.08
N TYR A 408 27.27 -1.84 19.39
CA TYR A 408 27.90 -3.02 20.01
C TYR A 408 29.43 -2.97 19.98
N GLY A 409 30.04 -2.13 19.14
CA GLY A 409 31.49 -2.00 19.03
C GLY A 409 32.17 -3.34 18.73
N GLU A 410 33.26 -3.62 19.45
CA GLU A 410 34.08 -4.84 19.30
C GLU A 410 33.34 -6.14 19.68
N ALA A 411 32.23 -6.07 20.42
CA ALA A 411 31.45 -7.25 20.76
C ALA A 411 30.67 -7.84 19.56
N LEU A 412 30.58 -7.09 18.45
CA LEU A 412 29.81 -7.48 17.27
C LEU A 412 30.65 -8.26 16.25
N GLN A 413 30.28 -9.52 16.05
CA GLN A 413 30.79 -10.35 14.98
C GLN A 413 29.81 -10.34 13.80
N VAL A 414 30.30 -10.00 12.61
CA VAL A 414 29.45 -9.80 11.42
C VAL A 414 29.76 -10.81 10.33
N GLY A 415 28.74 -11.36 9.68
CA GLY A 415 28.92 -12.28 8.55
C GLY A 415 27.83 -12.13 7.50
N GLY A 416 27.88 -12.98 6.48
CA GLY A 416 26.96 -12.98 5.36
C GLY A 416 27.52 -12.26 4.13
N SER A 417 26.92 -12.57 2.97
CA SER A 417 27.42 -12.14 1.66
C SER A 417 27.38 -10.63 1.43
N GLY A 418 26.60 -9.89 2.22
CA GLY A 418 26.57 -8.43 2.16
C GLY A 418 27.74 -7.77 2.89
N VAL A 419 28.54 -8.55 3.62
CA VAL A 419 29.70 -8.08 4.40
C VAL A 419 31.00 -8.58 3.78
N ASP A 420 31.12 -9.90 3.64
CA ASP A 420 32.31 -10.56 3.13
C ASP A 420 31.93 -11.89 2.48
N LEU A 421 32.31 -12.06 1.20
CA LEU A 421 32.02 -13.26 0.42
C LEU A 421 32.93 -14.43 0.77
N GLN A 422 34.07 -14.21 1.43
CA GLN A 422 35.02 -15.26 1.84
C GLN A 422 34.77 -15.75 3.27
N ARG A 423 34.07 -14.97 4.09
CA ARG A 423 33.75 -15.37 5.47
C ARG A 423 32.93 -16.65 5.52
N ARG A 424 33.39 -17.65 6.25
CA ARG A 424 32.72 -18.93 6.49
C ARG A 424 32.47 -19.13 7.99
N LEU A 425 31.50 -19.97 8.31
CA LEU A 425 31.43 -20.55 9.66
C LEU A 425 32.62 -21.48 9.86
N ALA A 426 33.01 -21.70 11.12
CA ALA A 426 33.95 -22.76 11.46
C ALA A 426 33.39 -24.12 11.02
N ALA A 427 34.26 -25.05 10.64
CA ALA A 427 33.86 -26.31 10.01
C ALA A 427 32.93 -27.14 10.92
N ASP A 428 33.25 -27.21 12.20
CA ASP A 428 32.43 -27.86 13.23
C ASP A 428 31.03 -27.24 13.34
N ILE A 429 30.91 -25.92 13.25
CA ILE A 429 29.61 -25.22 13.25
C ILE A 429 28.86 -25.44 11.92
N GLU A 430 29.56 -25.43 10.79
CA GLU A 430 28.95 -25.63 9.47
C GLU A 430 28.42 -27.07 9.31
N GLU A 431 28.98 -28.07 9.98
CA GLU A 431 28.49 -29.45 9.92
C GLU A 431 27.24 -29.69 10.79
N LEU A 432 26.92 -28.79 11.72
CA LEU A 432 25.74 -28.94 12.58
C LEU A 432 24.41 -28.85 11.80
N LEU A 433 23.44 -29.64 12.27
CA LEU A 433 22.05 -29.50 11.84
C LEU A 433 21.49 -28.13 12.27
N PRO A 434 20.62 -27.51 11.45
CA PRO A 434 20.03 -26.22 11.79
C PRO A 434 19.12 -26.28 13.02
N ASP A 435 19.20 -25.29 13.90
CA ASP A 435 18.22 -25.05 14.96
C ASP A 435 16.89 -24.51 14.37
N TYR A 436 15.95 -25.40 14.10
CA TYR A 436 14.64 -25.06 13.55
C TYR A 436 13.76 -24.26 14.52
N ASP A 437 14.00 -24.33 15.83
CA ASP A 437 13.23 -23.57 16.82
C ASP A 437 13.57 -22.08 16.79
N LEU A 438 14.73 -21.71 16.24
CA LEU A 438 15.13 -20.32 16.06
C LEU A 438 14.20 -19.56 15.10
N TYR A 439 13.63 -20.25 14.11
CA TYR A 439 12.71 -19.72 13.10
C TYR A 439 11.41 -20.52 13.07
N PRO A 440 10.51 -20.33 14.06
CA PRO A 440 9.31 -21.14 14.21
C PRO A 440 8.36 -21.06 13.01
N GLU A 441 8.47 -20.03 12.16
CA GLU A 441 7.69 -19.95 10.93
C GLU A 441 8.04 -21.03 9.88
N LEU A 442 9.18 -21.74 10.01
CA LEU A 442 9.52 -22.88 9.15
C LEU A 442 8.57 -24.05 9.36
N LYS A 443 8.03 -24.23 10.56
CA LYS A 443 7.16 -25.36 10.91
C LYS A 443 7.81 -26.70 10.52
N ASP A 444 7.21 -27.43 9.60
CA ASP A 444 7.61 -28.75 9.09
C ASP A 444 8.59 -28.68 7.89
N ARG A 445 9.10 -27.49 7.57
CA ARG A 445 9.99 -27.28 6.42
C ARG A 445 11.45 -27.41 6.83
N ALA A 446 12.21 -28.19 6.08
CA ALA A 446 13.66 -28.16 6.04
C ALA A 446 14.14 -26.99 5.17
N ILE A 447 15.35 -26.50 5.43
CA ILE A 447 16.02 -25.48 4.63
C ILE A 447 17.52 -25.73 4.60
N GLY A 448 18.13 -25.71 3.42
CA GLY A 448 19.57 -25.90 3.30
C GLY A 448 20.04 -26.26 1.90
N PHE A 449 21.24 -26.81 1.83
CA PHE A 449 21.95 -27.12 0.59
C PHE A 449 22.23 -28.63 0.52
N LEU A 450 21.89 -29.26 -0.61
CA LEU A 450 22.46 -30.56 -1.00
C LEU A 450 23.79 -30.33 -1.71
N SER A 451 23.86 -29.25 -2.48
CA SER A 451 25.07 -28.83 -3.19
C SER A 451 25.29 -27.34 -3.15
N ARG A 452 26.54 -26.95 -3.40
CA ARG A 452 26.99 -25.57 -3.54
C ARG A 452 27.83 -25.43 -4.79
N GLY A 453 27.81 -24.25 -5.39
CA GLY A 453 28.60 -23.91 -6.57
C GLY A 453 27.82 -24.06 -7.88
N CYS A 454 28.38 -23.46 -8.93
CA CYS A 454 27.79 -23.43 -10.26
C CYS A 454 28.92 -23.53 -11.30
N PRO A 455 28.75 -24.30 -12.39
CA PRO A 455 29.80 -24.44 -13.40
C PRO A 455 29.92 -23.19 -14.29
N PHE A 456 28.99 -22.25 -14.19
CA PHE A 456 28.97 -21.03 -15.00
C PHE A 456 29.55 -19.85 -14.25
N CYS A 457 30.45 -19.12 -14.93
CA CYS A 457 31.05 -17.89 -14.42
C CYS A 457 30.29 -16.64 -14.88
N CYS A 458 28.96 -16.61 -14.68
CA CYS A 458 28.15 -15.47 -15.09
C CYS A 458 28.66 -14.17 -14.43
N PRO A 459 28.93 -13.10 -15.20
CA PRO A 459 29.63 -11.92 -14.69
C PRO A 459 28.84 -11.15 -13.62
N PHE A 460 27.51 -11.28 -13.61
CA PHE A 460 26.62 -10.66 -12.63
C PHE A 460 26.45 -11.49 -11.33
N CYS A 461 27.01 -12.70 -11.25
CA CYS A 461 26.71 -13.66 -10.19
C CYS A 461 27.83 -13.74 -9.14
N ILE A 462 27.48 -13.82 -7.84
CA ILE A 462 28.46 -14.03 -6.76
C ILE A 462 28.93 -15.48 -6.61
N VAL A 463 28.16 -16.44 -7.13
CA VAL A 463 28.34 -17.88 -6.83
C VAL A 463 29.74 -18.38 -7.21
N PRO A 464 30.31 -18.07 -8.39
CA PRO A 464 31.63 -18.57 -8.75
C PRO A 464 32.73 -18.14 -7.76
N PHE A 465 32.65 -16.91 -7.27
CA PHE A 465 33.60 -16.38 -6.29
C PHE A 465 33.34 -16.89 -4.87
N LYS A 466 32.05 -17.01 -4.50
CA LYS A 466 31.64 -17.38 -3.15
C LYS A 466 31.69 -18.90 -2.92
N GLU A 467 31.07 -19.66 -3.79
CA GLU A 467 30.84 -21.10 -3.58
C GLU A 467 31.77 -21.96 -4.45
N GLY A 468 32.30 -21.44 -5.56
CA GLY A 468 33.23 -22.16 -6.43
C GLY A 468 32.54 -23.20 -7.34
N PRO A 469 33.26 -24.25 -7.78
CA PRO A 469 32.70 -25.28 -8.65
C PRO A 469 31.64 -26.13 -7.93
N PRO A 470 30.71 -26.75 -8.68
CA PRO A 470 29.67 -27.60 -8.09
C PRO A 470 30.25 -28.75 -7.27
N ARG A 471 29.77 -28.90 -6.03
CA ARG A 471 30.06 -30.05 -5.17
C ARG A 471 28.87 -30.35 -4.27
N GLN A 472 28.71 -31.62 -3.92
CA GLN A 472 27.77 -32.03 -2.90
C GLN A 472 28.31 -31.64 -1.51
N VAL A 473 27.42 -31.17 -0.64
CA VAL A 473 27.74 -30.74 0.74
C VAL A 473 26.82 -31.36 1.79
N SER A 474 25.75 -32.05 1.37
CA SER A 474 24.85 -32.78 2.24
C SER A 474 24.13 -33.88 1.46
N ASP A 475 23.47 -34.78 2.16
CA ASP A 475 22.54 -35.77 1.62
C ASP A 475 21.10 -35.42 2.03
N LEU A 476 20.13 -36.07 1.39
CA LEU A 476 18.71 -35.79 1.61
C LEU A 476 18.19 -36.35 2.94
N GLN A 477 18.85 -37.33 3.55
CA GLN A 477 18.48 -37.86 4.88
C GLN A 477 18.76 -36.80 5.95
N SER A 478 20.03 -36.35 6.01
CA SER A 478 20.56 -35.37 6.95
C SER A 478 19.84 -34.02 6.80
N LEU A 479 19.69 -33.54 5.56
CA LEU A 479 19.04 -32.26 5.29
C LEU A 479 17.56 -32.23 5.73
N MET A 480 16.89 -33.38 5.68
CA MET A 480 15.49 -33.54 6.06
C MET A 480 15.28 -33.87 7.54
N ASP A 481 16.28 -33.57 8.40
CA ASP A 481 16.22 -33.80 9.85
C ASP A 481 15.96 -35.29 10.15
N ASP A 482 16.78 -36.16 9.53
CA ASP A 482 16.68 -37.63 9.55
C ASP A 482 15.31 -38.15 9.08
N GLY A 483 14.71 -37.48 8.11
CA GLY A 483 13.40 -37.83 7.55
C GLY A 483 12.20 -37.35 8.39
N ARG A 484 12.40 -36.56 9.45
CA ARG A 484 11.30 -35.96 10.23
C ARG A 484 10.52 -34.90 9.45
N ARG A 485 11.07 -34.38 8.36
CA ARG A 485 10.48 -33.32 7.53
C ARG A 485 10.17 -33.85 6.13
N MET A 486 9.13 -33.29 5.50
CA MET A 486 8.66 -33.67 4.14
C MET A 486 8.60 -32.50 3.16
N LYS A 487 9.00 -31.30 3.60
CA LYS A 487 9.01 -30.07 2.79
C LYS A 487 10.40 -29.47 2.81
N LEU A 488 10.97 -29.15 1.66
CA LEU A 488 12.36 -28.68 1.55
C LEU A 488 12.44 -27.35 0.80
N ILE A 489 12.99 -26.32 1.45
CA ILE A 489 13.46 -25.10 0.79
C ILE A 489 14.92 -25.33 0.39
N LEU A 490 15.15 -25.67 -0.87
CA LEU A 490 16.47 -26.03 -1.37
C LEU A 490 17.20 -24.78 -1.87
N LEU A 491 18.37 -24.52 -1.30
CA LEU A 491 19.15 -23.31 -1.53
C LEU A 491 20.27 -23.48 -2.58
N ASP A 492 20.42 -24.69 -3.14
CA ASP A 492 21.45 -25.05 -4.13
C ASP A 492 21.58 -24.06 -5.28
N ASP A 493 22.81 -23.64 -5.58
CA ASP A 493 23.05 -22.65 -6.64
C ASP A 493 22.74 -23.21 -8.04
N ASN A 494 23.03 -24.50 -8.27
CA ASN A 494 22.68 -25.20 -9.52
C ASN A 494 22.64 -26.73 -9.31
N LEU A 495 21.58 -27.24 -8.67
CA LEU A 495 21.42 -28.68 -8.37
C LEU A 495 21.66 -29.57 -9.61
N LEU A 496 21.12 -29.19 -10.77
CA LEU A 496 21.17 -30.01 -11.98
C LEU A 496 22.57 -30.12 -12.61
N SER A 497 23.52 -29.29 -12.15
CA SER A 497 24.91 -29.38 -12.58
C SER A 497 25.72 -30.46 -11.87
N LEU A 498 25.19 -31.05 -10.78
CA LEU A 498 25.84 -32.18 -10.14
C LEU A 498 25.82 -33.42 -11.03
N PRO A 499 26.91 -34.22 -11.08
CA PRO A 499 26.95 -35.48 -11.82
C PRO A 499 25.83 -36.45 -11.43
N HIS A 500 25.54 -36.57 -10.13
CA HIS A 500 24.53 -37.49 -9.56
C HIS A 500 23.18 -36.81 -9.28
N ALA A 501 22.87 -35.68 -9.94
CA ALA A 501 21.61 -34.97 -9.70
C ALA A 501 20.36 -35.84 -9.94
N ASP A 502 20.41 -36.77 -10.90
CA ASP A 502 19.29 -37.66 -11.22
C ASP A 502 18.92 -38.55 -10.03
N GLU A 503 19.91 -39.05 -9.28
CA GLU A 503 19.71 -39.90 -8.10
C GLU A 503 19.01 -39.11 -6.98
N LEU A 504 19.45 -37.87 -6.74
CA LEU A 504 18.80 -36.97 -5.76
C LEU A 504 17.36 -36.63 -6.16
N LEU A 505 17.10 -36.37 -7.45
CA LEU A 505 15.76 -36.09 -7.94
C LEU A 505 14.85 -37.32 -7.85
N GLU A 506 15.38 -38.51 -8.14
CA GLU A 506 14.67 -39.78 -8.01
C GLU A 506 14.32 -40.04 -6.54
N GLU A 507 15.26 -39.87 -5.61
CA GLU A 507 15.02 -40.01 -4.17
C GLU A 507 13.95 -39.02 -3.68
N MET A 508 14.00 -37.75 -4.10
CA MET A 508 12.98 -36.75 -3.77
C MET A 508 11.59 -37.17 -4.28
N ALA A 509 11.51 -37.70 -5.49
CA ALA A 509 10.28 -38.13 -6.11
C ALA A 509 9.68 -39.37 -5.42
N GLU A 510 10.52 -40.37 -5.10
CA GLU A 510 10.11 -41.60 -4.43
C GLU A 510 9.65 -41.35 -3.00
N ARG A 511 10.37 -40.49 -2.27
CA ARG A 511 9.99 -40.09 -0.91
C ARG A 511 8.80 -39.12 -0.89
N GLY A 512 8.33 -38.63 -2.04
CA GLY A 512 7.22 -37.69 -2.11
C GLY A 512 7.51 -36.35 -1.43
N ILE A 513 8.76 -35.89 -1.44
CA ILE A 513 9.17 -34.63 -0.81
C ILE A 513 8.62 -33.47 -1.64
N LEU A 514 8.00 -32.49 -0.95
CA LEU A 514 7.66 -31.22 -1.58
C LEU A 514 8.90 -30.33 -1.58
N VAL A 515 9.30 -29.81 -2.74
CA VAL A 515 10.55 -29.06 -2.87
C VAL A 515 10.29 -27.65 -3.41
N ASN A 516 10.90 -26.65 -2.81
CA ASN A 516 11.00 -25.31 -3.36
C ASN A 516 12.44 -25.10 -3.87
N PHE A 517 12.59 -24.99 -5.18
CA PHE A 517 13.87 -24.72 -5.85
C PHE A 517 14.12 -23.20 -5.91
N THR A 518 14.52 -22.59 -4.79
CA THR A 518 14.52 -21.11 -4.68
C THR A 518 15.54 -20.41 -5.58
N GLN A 519 16.62 -21.08 -6.00
CA GLN A 519 17.64 -20.53 -6.90
C GLN A 519 17.38 -20.85 -8.38
N THR A 520 16.19 -21.34 -8.70
CA THR A 520 15.80 -21.81 -10.04
C THR A 520 16.55 -23.08 -10.48
N LEU A 521 15.96 -23.77 -11.46
CA LEU A 521 16.57 -24.90 -12.15
C LEU A 521 17.11 -24.43 -13.50
N ASP A 522 18.30 -24.89 -13.87
CA ASP A 522 18.92 -24.51 -15.13
C ASP A 522 18.40 -25.39 -16.28
N LEU A 523 17.64 -24.79 -17.21
CA LEU A 523 17.05 -25.51 -18.34
C LEU A 523 18.10 -26.16 -19.26
N ARG A 524 19.34 -25.65 -19.31
CA ARG A 524 20.40 -26.25 -20.12
C ARG A 524 20.72 -27.67 -19.70
N PHE A 525 20.56 -27.96 -18.41
CA PHE A 525 20.78 -29.28 -17.83
C PHE A 525 19.53 -30.15 -17.81
N VAL A 526 18.39 -29.69 -18.33
CA VAL A 526 17.19 -30.52 -18.39
C VAL A 526 17.29 -31.52 -19.54
N THR A 527 17.10 -32.79 -19.17
CA THR A 527 16.89 -33.91 -20.09
C THR A 527 15.44 -34.38 -19.95
N ARG A 528 15.00 -35.27 -20.86
CA ARG A 528 13.67 -35.88 -20.75
C ARG A 528 13.46 -36.57 -19.40
N ARG A 529 14.44 -37.36 -18.93
CA ARG A 529 14.42 -38.02 -17.61
C ARG A 529 14.26 -37.01 -16.47
N ARG A 530 15.06 -35.93 -16.47
CA ARG A 530 14.97 -34.89 -15.43
C ARG A 530 13.63 -34.17 -15.44
N ALA A 531 13.07 -33.87 -16.61
CA ALA A 531 11.74 -33.27 -16.71
C ALA A 531 10.66 -34.21 -16.13
N GLU A 532 10.72 -35.50 -16.45
CA GLU A 532 9.80 -36.52 -15.90
C GLU A 532 9.94 -36.66 -14.37
N LEU A 533 11.16 -36.67 -13.83
CA LEU A 533 11.41 -36.67 -12.37
C LEU A 533 10.89 -35.39 -11.70
N LEU A 534 11.22 -34.22 -12.24
CA LEU A 534 10.76 -32.93 -11.70
C LEU A 534 9.24 -32.77 -11.72
N ARG A 535 8.54 -33.40 -12.67
CA ARG A 535 7.07 -33.48 -12.71
C ARG A 535 6.49 -34.40 -11.63
N ARG A 536 7.23 -35.41 -11.19
CA ARG A 536 6.85 -36.30 -10.07
C ARG A 536 7.12 -35.64 -8.71
N ILE A 537 8.14 -34.79 -8.61
CA ILE A 537 8.43 -34.02 -7.40
C ILE A 537 7.35 -32.96 -7.19
N GLY A 538 6.89 -32.80 -5.95
CA GLY A 538 5.94 -31.76 -5.55
C GLY A 538 6.56 -30.35 -5.52
N SER A 539 7.03 -29.87 -6.67
CA SER A 539 7.63 -28.54 -6.84
C SER A 539 6.66 -27.45 -6.41
N SER A 540 7.05 -26.67 -5.40
CA SER A 540 6.16 -25.80 -4.63
C SER A 540 6.74 -24.40 -4.42
N ASN A 541 5.87 -23.42 -4.14
CA ASN A 541 6.33 -22.12 -3.64
C ASN A 541 6.91 -22.21 -2.22
N THR A 542 7.63 -21.18 -1.76
CA THR A 542 8.25 -21.13 -0.41
C THR A 542 7.28 -21.32 0.76
N ARG A 543 5.98 -21.09 0.53
CA ARG A 543 4.91 -21.31 1.51
C ARG A 543 4.28 -22.70 1.44
N PHE A 544 4.63 -23.50 0.44
CA PHE A 544 4.06 -24.82 0.18
C PHE A 544 2.52 -24.79 0.10
N THR A 545 1.97 -23.75 -0.53
CA THR A 545 0.52 -23.56 -0.70
C THR A 545 0.06 -23.80 -2.13
N ARG A 546 0.98 -23.91 -3.08
CA ARG A 546 0.69 -24.17 -4.49
C ARG A 546 1.92 -24.77 -5.17
N SER A 547 1.67 -25.56 -6.20
CA SER A 547 2.74 -26.00 -7.11
C SER A 547 3.36 -24.81 -7.81
N ASN A 548 4.69 -24.81 -7.95
CA ASN A 548 5.44 -23.76 -8.63
C ASN A 548 6.78 -24.30 -9.13
N TYR A 549 7.09 -24.04 -10.40
CA TYR A 549 8.39 -24.33 -11.02
C TYR A 549 9.17 -23.02 -11.16
N TYR A 550 10.50 -23.10 -11.10
CA TYR A 550 11.38 -21.93 -11.09
C TYR A 550 12.48 -22.10 -12.12
N PHE A 551 12.53 -21.20 -13.10
CA PHE A 551 13.57 -21.14 -14.13
C PHE A 551 14.11 -19.71 -14.22
N SER A 552 15.21 -19.52 -14.95
CA SER A 552 15.79 -18.21 -15.24
C SER A 552 15.80 -17.94 -16.75
N LEU A 553 15.58 -16.67 -17.14
CA LEU A 553 15.72 -16.21 -18.52
C LEU A 553 16.25 -14.77 -18.54
N ASN A 554 17.57 -14.62 -18.67
CA ASN A 554 18.24 -13.33 -18.49
C ASN A 554 18.62 -12.62 -19.80
N ASP A 555 18.58 -13.31 -20.94
CA ASP A 555 18.93 -12.82 -22.26
C ASP A 555 18.01 -13.43 -23.34
N THR A 556 18.22 -13.05 -24.59
CA THR A 556 17.49 -13.55 -25.78
C THR A 556 18.28 -14.58 -26.58
N GLU A 557 19.52 -14.90 -26.21
CA GLU A 557 20.45 -15.67 -27.04
C GLU A 557 19.94 -17.10 -27.28
N ASN A 558 19.31 -17.70 -26.25
CA ASN A 558 18.99 -19.13 -26.24
C ASN A 558 17.48 -19.43 -26.16
N LEU A 559 16.62 -18.53 -26.66
CA LEU A 559 15.15 -18.75 -26.64
C LEU A 559 14.70 -20.07 -27.30
N PRO A 560 15.29 -20.53 -28.43
CA PRO A 560 14.93 -21.83 -29.01
C PRO A 560 15.24 -23.02 -28.09
N MET A 561 16.41 -23.01 -27.43
CA MET A 561 16.76 -24.05 -26.46
C MET A 561 15.81 -24.03 -25.26
N VAL A 562 15.48 -22.83 -24.75
CA VAL A 562 14.51 -22.68 -23.66
C VAL A 562 13.15 -23.27 -24.07
N ARG A 563 12.74 -23.09 -25.34
CA ARG A 563 11.51 -23.68 -25.88
C ARG A 563 11.56 -25.20 -25.88
N GLU A 564 12.57 -25.77 -26.50
CA GLU A 564 12.77 -27.21 -26.59
C GLU A 564 12.76 -27.86 -25.19
N LYS A 565 13.53 -27.31 -24.24
CA LYS A 565 13.63 -27.83 -22.87
C LYS A 565 12.35 -27.67 -22.08
N TYR A 566 11.63 -26.56 -22.27
CA TYR A 566 10.33 -26.35 -21.64
C TYR A 566 9.29 -27.35 -22.10
N ASP A 567 9.29 -27.70 -23.39
CA ASP A 567 8.29 -28.60 -23.98
C ASP A 567 8.43 -30.04 -23.44
N LEU A 568 9.61 -30.44 -22.94
CA LEU A 568 9.82 -31.72 -22.27
C LEU A 568 8.94 -31.90 -21.03
N PHE A 569 8.56 -30.81 -20.34
CA PHE A 569 7.70 -30.87 -19.16
C PHE A 569 6.22 -31.04 -19.47
N ARG A 570 5.80 -30.74 -20.71
CA ARG A 570 4.39 -30.78 -21.16
C ARG A 570 3.46 -29.97 -20.24
N PHE A 571 3.88 -28.77 -19.86
CA PHE A 571 3.08 -27.88 -19.04
C PHE A 571 1.77 -27.48 -19.75
N SER A 572 0.76 -27.19 -18.95
CA SER A 572 -0.53 -26.64 -19.34
C SER A 572 -0.70 -25.23 -18.80
N TRP A 573 -1.73 -24.51 -19.25
CA TRP A 573 -2.07 -23.18 -18.72
C TRP A 573 -2.49 -23.18 -17.24
N ARG A 574 -2.71 -24.34 -16.62
CA ARG A 574 -3.01 -24.48 -15.19
C ARG A 574 -1.76 -24.60 -14.32
N ASP A 575 -0.62 -24.93 -14.92
CA ASP A 575 0.66 -24.99 -14.22
C ASP A 575 1.14 -23.57 -13.87
N ASN A 576 1.99 -23.47 -12.85
CA ASN A 576 2.58 -22.20 -12.42
C ASN A 576 4.09 -22.29 -12.61
N VAL A 577 4.60 -21.62 -13.65
CA VAL A 577 6.00 -21.69 -14.02
C VAL A 577 6.60 -20.29 -13.99
N GLU A 578 7.37 -20.00 -12.94
CA GLU A 578 8.00 -18.71 -12.74
C GLU A 578 9.35 -18.65 -13.45
N PHE A 579 9.54 -17.61 -14.27
CA PHE A 579 10.83 -17.25 -14.82
C PHE A 579 11.38 -16.01 -14.13
N ILE A 580 12.53 -16.14 -13.49
CA ILE A 580 13.30 -15.00 -13.02
C ILE A 580 13.96 -14.35 -14.22
N CYS A 581 13.60 -13.09 -14.48
CA CYS A 581 14.19 -12.29 -15.54
C CYS A 581 14.90 -11.09 -14.92
N MET A 582 16.21 -11.07 -15.02
CA MET A 582 17.01 -9.92 -14.65
C MET A 582 16.82 -8.78 -15.66
N TYR A 583 16.78 -7.54 -15.18
CA TYR A 583 16.74 -6.33 -16.01
C TYR A 583 17.68 -5.24 -15.48
N GLY A 584 18.05 -4.30 -16.34
CA GLY A 584 18.96 -3.21 -15.99
C GLY A 584 20.38 -3.68 -15.69
N TYR A 585 20.81 -4.78 -16.33
CA TYR A 585 22.21 -5.18 -16.40
C TYR A 585 22.79 -4.83 -17.77
N ASN A 586 22.40 -5.55 -18.82
CA ASN A 586 22.94 -5.42 -20.17
C ASN A 586 21.90 -5.73 -21.27
N THR A 587 20.60 -5.73 -20.94
CA THR A 587 19.53 -5.94 -21.92
C THR A 587 18.93 -4.63 -22.36
N THR A 588 18.48 -4.55 -23.61
CA THR A 588 17.68 -3.46 -24.18
C THR A 588 16.19 -3.64 -23.88
N LEU A 589 15.39 -2.58 -24.06
CA LEU A 589 13.93 -2.66 -23.96
C LEU A 589 13.35 -3.65 -24.98
N ALA A 590 13.91 -3.71 -26.19
CA ALA A 590 13.49 -4.64 -27.22
C ALA A 590 13.68 -6.10 -26.80
N GLU A 591 14.82 -6.42 -26.17
CA GLU A 591 15.09 -7.75 -25.63
C GLU A 591 14.20 -8.10 -24.45
N ASP A 592 13.94 -7.15 -23.55
CA ASP A 592 13.00 -7.35 -22.44
C ASP A 592 11.59 -7.67 -22.97
N VAL A 593 11.09 -6.90 -23.96
CA VAL A 593 9.81 -7.15 -24.63
C VAL A 593 9.81 -8.52 -25.31
N ALA A 594 10.88 -8.89 -26.02
CA ALA A 594 11.01 -10.18 -26.68
C ALA A 594 10.94 -11.35 -25.68
N ARG A 595 11.67 -11.25 -24.55
CA ARG A 595 11.62 -12.26 -23.48
C ARG A 595 10.22 -12.38 -22.89
N PHE A 596 9.56 -11.27 -22.58
CA PHE A 596 8.23 -11.31 -21.97
C PHE A 596 7.16 -11.81 -22.95
N ARG A 597 7.26 -11.45 -24.25
CA ARG A 597 6.40 -11.98 -25.30
C ARG A 597 6.59 -13.48 -25.45
N PHE A 598 7.84 -13.95 -25.47
CA PHE A 598 8.17 -15.36 -25.50
C PHE A 598 7.56 -16.11 -24.31
N LEU A 599 7.77 -15.61 -23.09
CA LEU A 599 7.20 -16.22 -21.88
C LEU A 599 5.67 -16.23 -21.91
N ARG A 600 5.03 -15.17 -22.42
CA ARG A 600 3.57 -15.09 -22.48
C ARG A 600 2.96 -16.14 -23.40
N ALA A 601 3.70 -16.58 -24.42
CA ALA A 601 3.29 -17.62 -25.34
C ALA A 601 3.38 -19.03 -24.74
N LEU A 602 4.00 -19.22 -23.56
CA LEU A 602 4.24 -20.55 -23.01
C LEU A 602 3.14 -20.96 -22.04
N PRO A 603 2.66 -22.21 -22.09
CA PRO A 603 1.63 -22.70 -21.18
C PRO A 603 2.05 -22.58 -19.71
N GLY A 604 1.35 -21.74 -18.94
CA GLY A 604 1.55 -21.61 -17.48
C GLY A 604 2.77 -20.76 -17.06
N ALA A 605 3.55 -20.25 -18.01
CA ALA A 605 4.71 -19.41 -17.69
C ALA A 605 4.32 -17.98 -17.32
N TYR A 606 5.04 -17.42 -16.35
CA TYR A 606 4.95 -16.03 -15.98
C TYR A 606 6.29 -15.50 -15.50
N VAL A 607 6.43 -14.17 -15.50
CA VAL A 607 7.69 -13.51 -15.16
C VAL A 607 7.75 -13.04 -13.70
N PHE A 608 8.93 -13.17 -13.12
CA PHE A 608 9.40 -12.47 -11.94
C PHE A 608 10.57 -11.58 -12.37
N THR A 609 10.35 -10.27 -12.42
CA THR A 609 11.40 -9.32 -12.81
C THR A 609 12.29 -8.99 -11.61
N GLN A 610 13.61 -9.03 -11.81
CA GLN A 610 14.61 -8.71 -10.79
C GLN A 610 15.56 -7.65 -11.33
N ARG A 611 15.62 -6.48 -10.67
CA ARG A 611 16.62 -5.47 -11.06
C ARG A 611 18.01 -5.96 -10.72
N TYR A 612 18.93 -5.86 -11.67
CA TYR A 612 20.34 -6.08 -11.41
C TYR A 612 20.87 -5.14 -10.33
N ARG A 613 21.69 -5.70 -9.47
CA ARG A 613 22.37 -5.00 -8.39
C ARG A 613 23.82 -5.45 -8.43
N PRO A 614 24.76 -4.54 -8.71
CA PRO A 614 26.16 -4.88 -8.75
C PRO A 614 26.59 -5.57 -7.45
N VAL A 615 27.25 -6.71 -7.63
CA VAL A 615 27.93 -7.41 -6.55
C VAL A 615 29.22 -6.66 -6.23
N PRO A 616 29.78 -6.76 -5.00
CA PRO A 616 31.08 -6.16 -4.70
C PRO A 616 32.14 -6.58 -5.73
N GLY A 617 32.76 -5.62 -6.41
CA GLY A 617 33.74 -5.87 -7.48
C GLY A 617 33.17 -6.39 -8.81
N GLY A 618 31.84 -6.53 -8.93
CA GLY A 618 31.17 -6.94 -10.16
C GLY A 618 30.95 -5.81 -11.16
N PRO A 619 30.47 -6.13 -12.38
CA PRO A 619 30.26 -5.15 -13.43
C PRO A 619 29.15 -4.16 -13.06
N LEU A 620 29.31 -2.92 -13.48
CA LEU A 620 28.27 -1.90 -13.34
C LEU A 620 27.11 -2.17 -14.32
N PRO A 621 25.91 -1.62 -14.07
CA PRO A 621 24.81 -1.67 -15.03
C PRO A 621 25.21 -0.95 -16.32
N GLU A 622 25.10 -1.64 -17.45
CA GLU A 622 25.27 -1.11 -18.79
C GLU A 622 23.89 -0.86 -19.39
N THR A 623 23.41 0.37 -19.26
CA THR A 623 22.08 0.78 -19.75
C THR A 623 22.17 1.77 -20.91
N SER A 624 23.37 2.04 -21.41
CA SER A 624 23.57 2.75 -22.68
C SER A 624 22.87 1.97 -23.78
N GLY A 625 22.04 2.65 -24.57
CA GLY A 625 21.28 2.01 -25.64
C GLY A 625 20.03 1.24 -25.19
N PHE A 626 19.62 1.31 -23.91
CA PHE A 626 18.41 0.61 -23.45
C PHE A 626 17.15 0.95 -24.29
N PHE A 627 17.03 2.21 -24.70
CA PHE A 627 15.93 2.71 -25.54
C PHE A 627 16.30 2.79 -27.04
N GLU A 628 17.26 2.02 -27.52
CA GLU A 628 17.54 1.92 -28.96
C GLU A 628 16.29 1.48 -29.76
N GLY A 629 16.10 2.06 -30.94
CA GLY A 629 14.92 1.84 -31.78
C GLY A 629 13.76 2.79 -31.45
N ASP A 630 12.54 2.25 -31.38
CA ASP A 630 11.30 2.98 -31.11
C ASP A 630 10.77 2.64 -29.70
N PRO A 631 11.17 3.40 -28.67
CA PRO A 631 10.79 3.11 -27.29
C PRO A 631 9.29 3.27 -27.02
N ASP A 632 8.60 4.20 -27.70
CA ASP A 632 7.17 4.43 -27.49
C ASP A 632 6.34 3.24 -28.00
N ARG A 633 6.69 2.72 -29.18
CA ARG A 633 6.09 1.49 -29.71
C ARG A 633 6.37 0.28 -28.80
N LEU A 634 7.62 0.12 -28.35
CA LEU A 634 8.01 -1.00 -27.50
C LEU A 634 7.33 -0.95 -26.12
N ILE A 635 7.22 0.23 -25.50
CA ILE A 635 6.49 0.41 -24.25
C ILE A 635 5.00 0.13 -24.47
N SER A 636 4.42 0.60 -25.58
CA SER A 636 3.03 0.34 -25.94
C SER A 636 2.75 -1.15 -26.08
N GLU A 637 3.70 -1.91 -26.65
CA GLU A 637 3.60 -3.36 -26.69
C GLU A 637 3.75 -3.98 -25.29
N LEU A 638 4.78 -3.59 -24.55
CA LEU A 638 5.10 -4.08 -23.21
C LEU A 638 3.89 -4.06 -22.26
N ILE A 639 3.08 -2.99 -22.28
CA ILE A 639 1.92 -2.84 -21.40
C ILE A 639 0.72 -3.72 -21.80
N THR A 640 0.74 -4.30 -22.99
CA THR A 640 -0.25 -5.30 -23.44
C THR A 640 0.10 -6.71 -23.00
N ILE A 641 1.38 -6.98 -22.69
CA ILE A 641 1.85 -8.29 -22.23
C ILE A 641 1.46 -8.47 -20.76
N GLN A 642 0.32 -9.13 -20.53
CA GLN A 642 -0.24 -9.36 -19.20
C GLN A 642 -0.13 -10.83 -18.78
N PHE A 643 0.45 -11.07 -17.61
CA PHE A 643 0.52 -12.38 -16.97
C PHE A 643 -0.60 -12.52 -15.93
N THR A 644 -1.19 -13.72 -15.80
CA THR A 644 -2.26 -13.93 -14.81
C THR A 644 -1.74 -13.94 -13.38
N GLN A 645 -0.46 -14.26 -13.20
CA GLN A 645 0.25 -14.29 -11.94
C GLN A 645 1.27 -13.14 -11.87
N ASN A 646 1.55 -12.68 -10.65
CA ASN A 646 2.73 -11.88 -10.31
C ASN A 646 2.91 -10.54 -11.05
N MET A 647 1.83 -9.93 -11.58
CA MET A 647 1.89 -8.58 -12.16
C MET A 647 2.45 -7.50 -11.20
N LYS A 648 2.47 -7.75 -9.88
CA LYS A 648 3.16 -6.88 -8.90
C LYS A 648 4.67 -6.80 -9.13
N SER A 649 5.30 -7.89 -9.60
CA SER A 649 6.71 -7.88 -9.97
C SER A 649 6.92 -7.01 -11.20
N MET A 650 6.13 -7.22 -12.25
CA MET A 650 6.12 -6.39 -13.47
C MET A 650 5.89 -4.90 -13.19
N GLU A 651 5.03 -4.54 -12.22
CA GLU A 651 4.84 -3.14 -11.81
C GLU A 651 6.16 -2.49 -11.33
N THR A 652 7.06 -3.26 -10.71
CA THR A 652 8.39 -2.78 -10.30
C THR A 652 9.27 -2.48 -11.51
N TYR A 653 9.22 -3.34 -12.52
CA TYR A 653 9.89 -3.12 -13.81
C TYR A 653 9.31 -1.91 -14.55
N TYR A 654 7.98 -1.80 -14.68
CA TYR A 654 7.31 -0.64 -15.29
C TYR A 654 7.69 0.68 -14.62
N ARG A 655 7.77 0.71 -13.28
CA ARG A 655 8.22 1.91 -12.55
C ARG A 655 9.69 2.25 -12.82
N TRP A 656 10.53 1.27 -13.08
CA TRP A 656 11.92 1.50 -13.48
C TRP A 656 11.99 2.05 -14.90
N VAL A 657 11.33 1.41 -15.88
CA VAL A 657 11.25 1.90 -17.27
C VAL A 657 10.65 3.30 -17.34
N SER A 658 9.56 3.56 -16.62
CA SER A 658 8.89 4.86 -16.58
C SER A 658 9.77 5.98 -16.02
N ARG A 659 10.62 5.69 -15.02
CA ARG A 659 11.60 6.65 -14.51
C ARG A 659 12.73 6.87 -15.50
N PHE A 660 13.27 5.78 -16.03
CA PHE A 660 14.38 5.85 -16.96
C PHE A 660 13.98 6.61 -18.23
N TYR A 661 12.78 6.37 -18.75
CA TYR A 661 12.22 7.10 -19.89
C TYR A 661 12.10 8.61 -19.59
N ALA A 662 11.59 8.99 -18.41
CA ALA A 662 11.49 10.40 -18.02
C ALA A 662 12.86 11.07 -17.88
N GLU A 663 13.84 10.36 -17.31
CA GLU A 663 15.22 10.82 -17.18
C GLU A 663 15.92 10.96 -18.54
N THR A 664 15.64 10.06 -19.50
CA THR A 664 16.25 10.06 -20.84
C THR A 664 15.63 11.10 -21.77
N PHE A 665 14.30 11.20 -21.82
CA PHE A 665 13.60 12.01 -22.82
C PHE A 665 13.03 13.32 -22.27
N GLY A 666 13.09 13.56 -20.95
CA GLY A 666 12.52 14.75 -20.32
C GLY A 666 10.98 14.82 -20.35
N GLN A 667 10.31 13.74 -20.72
CA GLN A 667 8.85 13.64 -20.83
C GLN A 667 8.29 12.32 -20.28
N LEU A 668 6.98 12.24 -20.09
CA LEU A 668 6.32 11.07 -19.50
C LEU A 668 5.61 10.22 -20.55
N HIS A 669 5.85 8.91 -20.55
CA HIS A 669 5.04 7.96 -21.31
C HIS A 669 3.72 7.66 -20.57
N MET A 670 2.69 8.50 -20.77
CA MET A 670 1.43 8.45 -20.03
C MET A 670 0.72 7.08 -20.05
N PRO A 671 0.63 6.33 -21.17
CA PRO A 671 0.04 4.98 -21.16
C PRO A 671 0.72 3.98 -20.20
N LEU A 672 2.02 4.15 -19.96
CA LEU A 672 2.78 3.33 -19.01
C LEU A 672 2.46 3.74 -17.57
N VAL A 673 2.40 5.05 -17.31
CA VAL A 673 1.97 5.61 -16.01
C VAL A 673 0.56 5.13 -15.67
N ASP A 674 -0.37 5.19 -16.61
CA ASP A 674 -1.74 4.71 -16.43
C ASP A 674 -1.79 3.20 -16.17
N THR A 675 -0.95 2.42 -16.84
CA THR A 675 -0.84 0.98 -16.61
C THR A 675 -0.33 0.66 -15.20
N ILE A 676 0.68 1.39 -14.71
CA ILE A 676 1.22 1.24 -13.34
C ILE A 676 0.12 1.44 -12.27
N PHE A 677 -0.80 2.36 -12.51
CA PHE A 677 -1.86 2.72 -11.55
C PHE A 677 -3.24 2.14 -11.89
N ARG A 678 -3.36 1.32 -12.94
CA ARG A 678 -4.65 0.78 -13.42
C ARG A 678 -5.48 0.12 -12.34
N TYR A 679 -4.85 -0.69 -11.48
CA TYR A 679 -5.55 -1.51 -10.48
C TYR A 679 -5.22 -1.16 -9.04
N ASN A 680 -4.02 -0.65 -8.76
CA ASN A 680 -3.52 -0.49 -7.39
C ASN A 680 -3.04 0.93 -7.15
N ARG A 681 -3.36 1.46 -5.96
CA ARG A 681 -2.85 2.74 -5.46
C ARG A 681 -3.10 3.91 -6.43
N ARG A 682 -4.25 3.92 -7.11
CA ARG A 682 -4.65 4.95 -8.09
C ARG A 682 -4.42 6.36 -7.55
N GLU A 683 -4.69 6.57 -6.26
CA GLU A 683 -4.50 7.83 -5.54
C GLU A 683 -3.06 8.35 -5.49
N LYS A 684 -2.07 7.51 -5.85
CA LYS A 684 -0.66 7.90 -5.88
C LYS A 684 -0.19 8.31 -7.27
N LYS A 685 -1.03 8.24 -8.30
CA LYS A 685 -0.67 8.55 -9.68
C LYS A 685 -0.14 9.99 -9.81
N GLY A 686 -0.87 10.99 -9.34
CA GLY A 686 -0.46 12.39 -9.46
C GLY A 686 0.81 12.71 -8.69
N ASN A 687 0.98 12.15 -7.50
CA ASN A 687 2.24 12.24 -6.75
C ASN A 687 3.41 11.59 -7.50
N TYR A 688 3.17 10.47 -8.17
CA TYR A 688 4.18 9.81 -8.98
C TYR A 688 4.55 10.63 -10.22
N ILE A 689 3.56 11.17 -10.94
CA ILE A 689 3.76 12.10 -12.06
C ILE A 689 4.61 13.30 -11.61
N ALA A 690 4.25 13.95 -10.51
CA ALA A 690 5.01 15.07 -9.95
C ALA A 690 6.46 14.69 -9.65
N THR A 691 6.70 13.50 -9.08
CA THR A 691 8.07 13.03 -8.82
C THR A 691 8.87 12.80 -10.10
N LEU A 692 8.25 12.35 -11.19
CA LEU A 692 8.93 12.18 -12.47
C LEU A 692 9.22 13.51 -13.16
N ALA A 693 8.31 14.48 -13.04
CA ALA A 693 8.46 15.81 -13.61
C ALA A 693 9.43 16.74 -12.84
N GLY A 694 10.08 16.25 -11.77
CA GLY A 694 10.95 17.06 -10.92
C GLY A 694 10.24 18.12 -10.07
N VAL A 695 8.91 18.19 -10.15
CA VAL A 695 8.07 19.08 -9.33
C VAL A 695 7.97 18.45 -7.94
N LYS A 696 8.69 18.99 -6.95
CA LYS A 696 8.69 18.45 -5.57
C LYS A 696 7.26 18.24 -5.05
N GLY A 697 6.81 16.99 -5.06
CA GLY A 697 5.51 16.53 -4.56
C GLY A 697 5.35 16.61 -3.06
#